data_AF-A0A0U3T0H9-F1
#
_entry.id   AF-A0A0U3T0H9-F1
#
_cell.length_a   1.000
_cell.length_b   1.000
_cell.length_c   1.000
_cell.angle_alpha   90.00
_cell.angle_beta   90.00
_cell.angle_gamma   90.00
#
_symmetry.space_group_name_H-M   'P 1'
#
loop_
_entity.id
_entity.type
_entity.pdbx_description
1 polymer ?
#
loop_
_entity_poly.entity_id
_entity_poly.type
_entity_poly.pdbx_seq_one_letter_code
_entity_poly.pdbx_strand_id
1 'polypeptide(L)'
;MTGPFALRRFQAEAFAAVEQARAAGRSRSWVSLPPGAGKTVLGTELVAGRLAAEGRRAVVLAPNTAIQAQWIATWARYGVGPASPERDLAADVTVLTYQAIATFSPDDEDDDAEASAGGSGPLVDRLHENGRALVAALREAGPLTVVLDECHHLLETWGALLREVLDPLEDVLVLGLTATPPGVLTRRQAEQVEELFGDLAYQASIPAAVREGDLAPFAELAWLVRPSAEEEAWLASSAVRFAELTTELLSPGYGSVPLLTWFDRRIGELPVPWTTFERDEPALATAVLRLVHADLLDLPRDAVLREQHRTDLTAEDWARLVDDWVRGCLARSDVDADRSVLEDLRRAMPGIGFRVTRRGVSGAGSPVDRVLSRSAGKMRAAAAVLQAERDALGERLRAVVVCDHERASPTSSLVLRDAPAEHGSALEVMDALLGGGFEPVLLTGRTVAAGDATARRLVEVLGRIAPDLELRTEPLEGAEDRLHRLVGPWTSRRWTPLVTRAFQDGHCDVLVGTRALLGEGWDAPRVSTLVDLSTASTTSAVTQTRGRALRTDPTWPDKVATTWSVVCVAPEHPGGDSDWRRFVRKHDGYFGVDDDGQVVSGVAHVDARFSPFVPPDPDLFDVVALDMTQRAGERDVVRARWRVGEPYRDEVRRAIRVRPDDVGRSDGAEPATMPAPEPPWARIGEDGVVSTGRSARLEPWDAAREAARDPGLAAHAWVVADAMSQGGLGGPGAVGVRAVVDATGTYRFELDADAATASTFVDLLEELLGPLVAPRWLVARHQAPPPTAGTGWRVLLGRARPVARTWYAVPTELARNVARRRAFEHAWARWFGPATVVASTSAAGEAALTSAYGTTPLDVVTLLRSSWS
;
A
#
# COMPACT_ATOMS: atom_id res chain seq x y z
N MET A 1 -37.68 18.14 -2.29
CA MET A 1 -38.06 17.14 -1.26
C MET A 1 -36.98 17.13 -0.20
N THR A 2 -37.30 17.12 1.09
CA THR A 2 -36.29 16.83 2.12
C THR A 2 -36.10 15.32 2.15
N GLY A 3 -34.92 14.84 1.75
CA GLY A 3 -34.58 13.43 1.75
C GLY A 3 -34.65 12.82 3.17
N PRO A 4 -34.81 11.48 3.30
CA PRO A 4 -34.90 10.79 4.58
C PRO A 4 -33.54 10.69 5.30
N PHE A 5 -32.46 11.15 4.68
CA PHE A 5 -31.11 11.12 5.21
C PHE A 5 -30.57 12.54 5.40
N ALA A 6 -29.94 12.78 6.56
CA ALA A 6 -29.07 13.93 6.72
C ALA A 6 -27.71 13.61 6.08
N LEU A 7 -27.33 14.37 5.05
CA LEU A 7 -26.05 14.17 4.38
C LEU A 7 -24.90 14.55 5.30
N ARG A 8 -23.91 13.66 5.39
CA ARG A 8 -22.61 13.92 6.02
C ARG A 8 -21.83 14.93 5.19
N ARG A 9 -20.79 15.54 5.78
CA ARG A 9 -19.95 16.54 5.11
C ARG A 9 -19.46 16.06 3.73
N PHE A 10 -18.80 14.90 3.66
CA PHE A 10 -18.29 14.35 2.39
C PHE A 10 -19.40 14.07 1.37
N GLN A 11 -20.58 13.66 1.83
CA GLN A 11 -21.71 13.39 0.94
C GLN A 11 -22.27 14.70 0.37
N ALA A 12 -22.36 15.75 1.19
CA ALA A 12 -22.81 17.07 0.76
C ALA A 12 -21.80 17.73 -0.19
N GLU A 13 -20.50 17.64 0.11
CA GLU A 13 -19.43 18.14 -0.78
C GLU A 13 -19.39 17.37 -2.10
N ALA A 14 -19.47 16.03 -2.07
CA ALA A 14 -19.56 15.20 -3.27
C ALA A 14 -20.80 15.53 -4.11
N PHE A 15 -21.96 15.68 -3.46
CA PHE A 15 -23.19 16.08 -4.13
C PHE A 15 -23.02 17.43 -4.83
N ALA A 16 -22.48 18.44 -4.12
CA ALA A 16 -22.24 19.77 -4.69
C ALA A 16 -21.24 19.72 -5.86
N ALA A 17 -20.18 18.92 -5.77
CA ALA A 17 -19.19 18.76 -6.83
C ALA A 17 -19.80 18.11 -8.09
N VAL A 18 -20.66 17.09 -7.93
CA VAL A 18 -21.41 16.48 -9.04
C VAL A 18 -22.39 17.48 -9.67
N GLU A 19 -23.09 18.30 -8.87
CA GLU A 19 -23.95 19.35 -9.41
C GLU A 19 -23.18 20.42 -10.19
N GLN A 20 -22.02 20.84 -9.69
CA GLN A 20 -21.14 21.79 -10.37
C GLN A 20 -20.59 21.21 -11.68
N ALA A 21 -20.14 19.96 -11.67
CA ALA A 21 -19.70 19.22 -12.84
C ALA A 21 -20.77 19.26 -13.94
N ARG A 22 -22.01 18.96 -13.55
CA ARG A 22 -23.16 18.96 -14.46
C ARG A 22 -23.52 20.35 -14.96
N ALA A 23 -23.50 21.36 -14.09
CA ALA A 23 -23.73 22.75 -14.48
C ALA A 23 -22.70 23.26 -15.50
N ALA A 24 -21.47 22.70 -15.46
CA ALA A 24 -20.43 22.93 -16.45
C ALA A 24 -20.59 22.08 -17.74
N GLY A 25 -21.71 21.37 -17.90
CA GLY A 25 -22.04 20.58 -19.09
C GLY A 25 -21.52 19.14 -19.07
N ARG A 26 -20.97 18.65 -17.95
CA ARG A 26 -20.52 17.25 -17.86
C ARG A 26 -21.71 16.31 -17.61
N SER A 27 -21.91 15.36 -18.51
CA SER A 27 -22.93 14.30 -18.35
C SER A 27 -22.42 13.09 -17.55
N ARG A 28 -21.10 12.99 -17.34
CA ARG A 28 -20.47 11.89 -16.60
C ARG A 28 -19.68 12.45 -15.41
N SER A 29 -19.77 11.78 -14.28
CA SER A 29 -19.10 12.18 -13.04
C SER A 29 -18.60 10.96 -12.29
N TRP A 30 -17.43 11.10 -11.67
CA TRP A 30 -16.81 10.05 -10.89
C TRP A 30 -16.52 10.54 -9.48
N VAL A 31 -16.93 9.75 -8.48
CA VAL A 31 -16.77 10.06 -7.06
C VAL A 31 -16.13 8.88 -6.35
N SER A 32 -15.07 9.17 -5.60
CA SER A 32 -14.38 8.19 -4.75
C SER A 32 -14.63 8.51 -3.27
N LEU A 33 -15.33 7.62 -2.57
CA LEU A 33 -15.61 7.76 -1.13
C LEU A 33 -15.20 6.47 -0.39
N PRO A 34 -14.61 6.57 0.80
CA PRO A 34 -14.13 5.40 1.52
C PRO A 34 -15.29 4.46 1.90
N PRO A 35 -15.02 3.16 2.09
CA PRO A 35 -16.05 2.22 2.53
C PRO A 35 -16.69 2.70 3.84
N GLY A 36 -18.02 2.62 3.93
CA GLY A 36 -18.76 3.10 5.10
C GLY A 36 -19.09 4.61 5.11
N ALA A 37 -18.55 5.42 4.18
CA ALA A 37 -18.92 6.84 4.03
C ALA A 37 -20.31 7.08 3.39
N GLY A 38 -21.04 6.01 3.06
CA GLY A 38 -22.43 6.09 2.57
C GLY A 38 -22.57 6.42 1.08
N LYS A 39 -21.78 5.79 0.21
CA LYS A 39 -21.91 5.86 -1.27
C LYS A 39 -23.35 5.64 -1.75
N THR A 40 -24.03 4.62 -1.21
CA THR A 40 -25.43 4.33 -1.55
C THR A 40 -26.35 5.50 -1.20
N VAL A 41 -26.15 6.18 -0.07
CA VAL A 41 -26.95 7.34 0.34
C VAL A 41 -26.72 8.53 -0.59
N LEU A 42 -25.46 8.82 -0.94
CA LEU A 42 -25.12 9.84 -1.94
C LEU A 42 -25.81 9.54 -3.29
N GLY A 43 -25.70 8.30 -3.75
CA GLY A 43 -26.28 7.88 -5.01
C GLY A 43 -27.82 7.96 -5.02
N THR A 44 -28.49 7.53 -3.96
CA THR A 44 -29.95 7.64 -3.86
C THR A 44 -30.43 9.08 -3.74
N GLU A 45 -29.70 9.98 -3.07
CA GLU A 45 -30.05 11.40 -3.05
C GLU A 45 -29.92 12.05 -4.42
N LEU A 46 -28.85 11.75 -5.16
CA LEU A 46 -28.69 12.23 -6.53
C LEU A 46 -29.84 11.72 -7.41
N VAL A 47 -30.17 10.42 -7.33
CA VAL A 47 -31.30 9.83 -8.08
C VAL A 47 -32.62 10.46 -7.70
N ALA A 48 -32.91 10.64 -6.41
CA ALA A 48 -34.15 11.25 -5.92
C ALA A 48 -34.28 12.70 -6.40
N GLY A 49 -33.18 13.46 -6.38
CA GLY A 49 -33.12 14.82 -6.93
C GLY A 49 -33.44 14.86 -8.42
N ARG A 50 -32.90 13.93 -9.22
CA ARG A 50 -33.14 13.85 -10.67
C ARG A 50 -34.55 13.42 -11.02
N LEU A 51 -35.06 12.41 -10.32
CA LEU A 51 -36.43 11.96 -10.51
C LEU A 51 -37.42 13.09 -10.22
N ALA A 52 -37.21 13.83 -9.12
CA ALA A 52 -38.10 14.92 -8.73
C ALA A 52 -38.00 16.16 -9.63
N ALA A 53 -36.79 16.53 -10.07
CA ALA A 53 -36.58 17.76 -10.85
C ALA A 53 -36.83 17.57 -12.36
N GLU A 54 -36.51 16.39 -12.89
CA GLU A 54 -36.42 16.13 -14.32
C GLU A 54 -37.23 14.91 -14.77
N GLY A 55 -37.83 14.15 -13.84
CA GLY A 55 -38.55 12.91 -14.17
C GLY A 55 -37.63 11.78 -14.63
N ARG A 56 -36.31 11.89 -14.39
CA ARG A 56 -35.33 10.88 -14.82
C ARG A 56 -35.41 9.65 -13.95
N ARG A 57 -35.75 8.52 -14.56
CA ARG A 57 -35.63 7.19 -13.94
C ARG A 57 -34.16 6.80 -13.80
N ALA A 58 -33.86 5.89 -12.90
CA ALA A 58 -32.50 5.45 -12.64
C ALA A 58 -32.27 3.96 -12.89
N VAL A 59 -31.09 3.65 -13.42
CA VAL A 59 -30.57 2.29 -13.49
C VAL A 59 -29.27 2.23 -12.69
N VAL A 60 -29.26 1.41 -11.65
CA VAL A 60 -28.11 1.18 -10.78
C VAL A 60 -27.51 -0.17 -11.15
N LEU A 61 -26.21 -0.20 -11.42
CA LEU A 61 -25.45 -1.42 -11.64
C LEU A 61 -24.54 -1.69 -10.46
N ALA A 62 -24.80 -2.79 -9.77
CA ALA A 62 -24.08 -3.25 -8.58
C ALA A 62 -23.19 -4.47 -8.89
N PRO A 63 -22.11 -4.70 -8.13
CA PRO A 63 -21.22 -5.83 -8.39
C PRO A 63 -21.80 -7.20 -7.98
N ASN A 64 -22.72 -7.22 -7.02
CA ASN A 64 -23.33 -8.45 -6.51
C ASN A 64 -24.73 -8.22 -5.94
N THR A 65 -25.41 -9.32 -5.65
CA THR A 65 -26.80 -9.31 -5.13
C THR A 65 -26.94 -8.73 -3.71
N ALA A 66 -25.88 -8.72 -2.90
CA ALA A 66 -25.92 -8.11 -1.57
C ALA A 66 -26.00 -6.58 -1.68
N ILE A 67 -25.19 -5.98 -2.53
CA ILE A 67 -25.22 -4.54 -2.80
C ILE A 67 -26.51 -4.15 -3.54
N GLN A 68 -27.00 -4.98 -4.46
CA GLN A 68 -28.31 -4.80 -5.09
C GLN A 68 -29.44 -4.67 -4.04
N ALA A 69 -29.50 -5.60 -3.08
CA ALA A 69 -30.49 -5.57 -2.01
C ALA A 69 -30.33 -4.34 -1.10
N GLN A 70 -29.09 -3.92 -0.82
CA GLN A 70 -28.80 -2.71 -0.05
C GLN A 70 -29.36 -1.45 -0.73
N TRP A 71 -29.19 -1.32 -2.04
CA TRP A 71 -29.73 -0.19 -2.82
C TRP A 71 -31.25 -0.15 -2.78
N ILE A 72 -31.93 -1.29 -3.02
CA ILE A 72 -33.39 -1.39 -2.97
C ILE A 72 -33.90 -1.02 -1.57
N ALA A 73 -33.28 -1.54 -0.51
CA ALA A 73 -33.66 -1.24 0.87
C ALA A 73 -33.43 0.24 1.23
N THR A 74 -32.36 0.85 0.72
CA THR A 74 -32.06 2.28 0.94
C THR A 74 -33.09 3.16 0.21
N TRP A 75 -33.42 2.83 -1.04
CA TRP A 75 -34.43 3.55 -1.83
C TRP A 75 -35.82 3.50 -1.18
N ALA A 76 -36.21 2.34 -0.65
CA ALA A 76 -37.50 2.17 0.01
C ALA A 76 -37.76 3.19 1.14
N ARG A 77 -36.70 3.74 1.75
CA ARG A 77 -36.81 4.75 2.81
C ARG A 77 -37.25 6.13 2.33
N TYR A 78 -37.11 6.43 1.03
CA TYR A 78 -37.61 7.67 0.44
C TYR A 78 -39.14 7.68 0.33
N GLY A 79 -39.77 6.49 0.30
CA GLY A 79 -41.22 6.37 0.16
C GLY A 79 -41.76 6.86 -1.19
N VAL A 80 -40.91 6.89 -2.22
CA VAL A 80 -41.21 7.46 -3.54
C VAL A 80 -40.84 6.43 -4.60
N GLY A 81 -41.83 5.97 -5.37
CA GLY A 81 -41.59 5.07 -6.49
C GLY A 81 -41.15 3.65 -6.10
N PRO A 82 -41.49 2.61 -6.88
CA PRO A 82 -40.93 1.29 -6.64
C PRO A 82 -39.44 1.25 -7.04
N ALA A 83 -38.64 0.48 -6.29
CA ALA A 83 -37.35 -0.02 -6.77
C ALA A 83 -37.47 -1.52 -7.10
N SER A 84 -36.83 -1.96 -8.18
CA SER A 84 -36.96 -3.32 -8.69
C SER A 84 -35.62 -3.92 -9.14
N PRO A 85 -35.38 -5.23 -8.93
CA PRO A 85 -34.28 -5.94 -9.56
C PRO A 85 -34.59 -6.47 -10.97
N GLU A 86 -35.80 -6.21 -11.48
CA GLU A 86 -36.28 -6.71 -12.77
C GLU A 86 -35.68 -5.94 -13.96
N ARG A 87 -35.44 -6.65 -15.07
CA ARG A 87 -34.76 -6.12 -16.28
C ARG A 87 -35.66 -5.30 -17.20
N ASP A 88 -36.96 -5.19 -16.89
CA ASP A 88 -37.95 -4.49 -17.71
C ASP A 88 -37.86 -2.95 -17.63
N LEU A 89 -37.04 -2.44 -16.70
CA LEU A 89 -36.85 -1.00 -16.45
C LEU A 89 -38.17 -0.25 -16.15
N ALA A 90 -39.19 -0.95 -15.66
CA ALA A 90 -40.51 -0.37 -15.41
C ALA A 90 -40.57 0.45 -14.10
N ALA A 91 -39.63 0.21 -13.19
CA ALA A 91 -39.54 0.90 -11.91
C ALA A 91 -38.91 2.29 -12.03
N ASP A 92 -39.12 3.15 -11.03
CA ASP A 92 -38.44 4.45 -10.96
C ASP A 92 -36.94 4.29 -10.73
N VAL A 93 -36.57 3.24 -9.99
CA VAL A 93 -35.18 2.82 -9.78
C VAL A 93 -35.05 1.32 -10.05
N THR A 94 -34.34 0.97 -11.11
CA THR A 94 -33.99 -0.42 -11.41
C THR A 94 -32.57 -0.71 -10.94
N VAL A 95 -32.38 -1.74 -10.11
CA VAL A 95 -31.08 -2.10 -9.55
C VAL A 95 -30.67 -3.47 -10.07
N LEU A 96 -29.69 -3.55 -10.97
CA LEU A 96 -29.21 -4.78 -11.60
C LEU A 96 -27.78 -5.11 -11.13
N THR A 97 -27.35 -6.34 -11.35
CA THR A 97 -25.92 -6.68 -11.23
C THR A 97 -25.19 -6.50 -12.55
N TYR A 98 -23.87 -6.29 -12.55
CA TYR A 98 -23.09 -6.22 -13.79
C TYR A 98 -23.23 -7.48 -14.66
N GLN A 99 -23.31 -8.67 -14.05
CA GLN A 99 -23.53 -9.93 -14.76
C GLN A 99 -24.90 -9.99 -15.46
N ALA A 100 -25.88 -9.19 -15.04
CA ALA A 100 -27.17 -9.14 -15.70
C ALA A 100 -27.07 -8.55 -17.13
N ILE A 101 -26.08 -7.70 -17.38
CA ILE A 101 -25.76 -7.17 -18.71
C ILE A 101 -24.89 -8.15 -19.48
N ALA A 102 -23.87 -8.70 -18.82
CA ALA A 102 -22.82 -9.48 -19.46
C ALA A 102 -22.98 -11.00 -19.27
N THR A 103 -24.04 -11.55 -19.87
CA THR A 103 -24.14 -12.99 -20.11
C THR A 103 -23.79 -13.22 -21.58
N PHE A 104 -22.72 -13.93 -21.91
CA PHE A 104 -22.37 -14.26 -23.30
C PHE A 104 -23.09 -15.53 -23.76
N SER A 105 -23.18 -15.75 -25.07
CA SER A 105 -23.84 -16.94 -25.61
C SER A 105 -22.94 -18.18 -25.46
N PRO A 106 -23.47 -19.38 -25.16
CA PRO A 106 -22.66 -20.58 -24.90
C PRO A 106 -21.74 -21.00 -26.05
N ASP A 107 -22.07 -20.61 -27.29
CA ASP A 107 -21.29 -20.95 -28.49
C ASP A 107 -19.98 -20.15 -28.62
N ASP A 108 -19.73 -19.16 -27.75
CA ASP A 108 -18.52 -18.32 -27.72
C ASP A 108 -17.61 -18.58 -26.49
N GLU A 109 -17.93 -19.57 -25.63
CA GLU A 109 -17.22 -19.83 -24.36
C GLU A 109 -15.82 -20.47 -24.50
N ASP A 110 -15.42 -20.90 -25.71
CA ASP A 110 -14.12 -21.55 -25.96
C ASP A 110 -12.95 -20.56 -26.20
N ASP A 111 -13.20 -19.24 -26.30
CA ASP A 111 -12.18 -18.22 -26.62
C ASP A 111 -11.79 -17.29 -25.43
N ASP A 112 -12.21 -17.62 -24.19
CA ASP A 112 -12.08 -16.74 -23.02
C ASP A 112 -10.69 -16.71 -22.33
N ALA A 113 -9.62 -17.09 -23.04
CA ALA A 113 -8.25 -16.93 -22.57
C ALA A 113 -7.42 -15.89 -23.36
N GLU A 114 -7.90 -15.37 -24.50
CA GLU A 114 -7.16 -14.40 -25.33
C GLU A 114 -8.02 -13.20 -25.80
N ALA A 115 -9.05 -12.81 -25.03
CA ALA A 115 -9.94 -11.67 -25.35
C ALA A 115 -9.30 -10.27 -25.16
N SER A 116 -7.97 -10.16 -25.31
CA SER A 116 -7.24 -8.91 -25.38
C SER A 116 -6.24 -8.92 -26.53
N ALA A 117 -6.77 -8.98 -27.76
CA ALA A 117 -6.24 -8.39 -29.01
C ALA A 117 -6.70 -9.23 -30.22
N GLY A 118 -7.77 -8.82 -30.92
CA GLY A 118 -7.99 -9.24 -32.32
C GLY A 118 -9.36 -9.74 -32.78
N GLY A 119 -10.38 -9.83 -31.91
CA GLY A 119 -11.75 -10.15 -32.34
C GLY A 119 -12.41 -8.98 -33.08
N SER A 120 -12.77 -9.15 -34.36
CA SER A 120 -13.13 -8.07 -35.30
C SER A 120 -14.60 -7.58 -35.23
N GLY A 121 -15.28 -7.62 -34.07
CA GLY A 121 -16.68 -7.16 -33.94
C GLY A 121 -17.03 -6.54 -32.58
N PRO A 122 -18.13 -5.76 -32.46
CA PRO A 122 -18.60 -5.16 -31.20
C PRO A 122 -18.92 -6.21 -30.13
N LEU A 123 -18.52 -5.96 -28.88
CA LEU A 123 -18.81 -6.84 -27.73
C LEU A 123 -20.32 -6.97 -27.43
N VAL A 124 -21.09 -5.92 -27.70
CA VAL A 124 -22.56 -5.93 -27.51
C VAL A 124 -23.25 -7.00 -28.37
N ASP A 125 -22.71 -7.30 -29.55
CA ASP A 125 -23.32 -8.28 -30.47
C ASP A 125 -23.16 -9.73 -29.96
N ARG A 126 -22.11 -9.98 -29.15
CA ARG A 126 -21.80 -11.28 -28.51
C ARG A 126 -22.64 -11.57 -27.26
N LEU A 127 -23.37 -10.58 -26.75
CA LEU A 127 -24.23 -10.76 -25.58
C LEU A 127 -25.35 -11.77 -25.88
N HIS A 128 -25.74 -12.55 -24.89
CA HIS A 128 -26.95 -13.37 -24.89
C HIS A 128 -28.19 -12.50 -25.18
N GLU A 129 -29.27 -13.10 -25.69
CA GLU A 129 -30.53 -12.42 -26.05
C GLU A 129 -31.06 -11.52 -24.92
N ASN A 130 -31.07 -12.02 -23.69
CA ASN A 130 -31.44 -11.25 -22.49
C ASN A 130 -30.56 -10.00 -22.24
N GLY A 131 -29.27 -10.05 -22.56
CA GLY A 131 -28.36 -8.90 -22.44
C GLY A 131 -28.62 -7.88 -23.54
N ARG A 132 -28.80 -8.33 -24.78
CA ARG A 132 -29.16 -7.46 -25.92
C ARG A 132 -30.51 -6.77 -25.72
N ALA A 133 -31.50 -7.49 -25.19
CA ALA A 133 -32.82 -6.94 -24.86
C ALA A 133 -32.71 -5.82 -23.80
N LEU A 134 -31.88 -6.02 -22.77
CA LEU A 134 -31.62 -4.99 -21.77
C LEU A 134 -30.93 -3.75 -22.35
N VAL A 135 -29.94 -3.93 -23.23
CA VAL A 135 -29.28 -2.81 -23.93
C VAL A 135 -30.26 -2.05 -24.82
N ALA A 136 -31.16 -2.73 -25.52
CA ALA A 136 -32.22 -2.10 -26.30
C ALA A 136 -33.20 -1.32 -25.39
N ALA A 137 -33.62 -1.90 -24.27
CA ALA A 137 -34.47 -1.23 -23.29
C ALA A 137 -33.82 0.04 -22.72
N LEU A 138 -32.51 0.01 -22.45
CA LEU A 138 -31.75 1.19 -22.00
C LEU A 138 -31.76 2.31 -23.05
N ARG A 139 -31.68 1.99 -24.35
CA ARG A 139 -31.75 2.96 -25.45
C ARG A 139 -33.14 3.59 -25.59
N GLU A 140 -34.19 2.84 -25.30
CA GLU A 140 -35.59 3.28 -25.46
C GLU A 140 -36.19 3.95 -24.22
N ALA A 141 -35.56 3.83 -23.05
CA ALA A 141 -36.11 4.29 -21.77
C ALA A 141 -36.22 5.82 -21.61
N GLY A 142 -35.62 6.62 -22.49
CA GLY A 142 -35.62 8.08 -22.42
C GLY A 142 -34.55 8.64 -21.47
N PRO A 143 -34.76 9.81 -20.84
CA PRO A 143 -33.73 10.44 -20.02
C PRO A 143 -33.46 9.63 -18.76
N LEU A 144 -32.22 9.15 -18.61
CA LEU A 144 -31.82 8.21 -17.57
C LEU A 144 -30.70 8.76 -16.67
N THR A 145 -30.71 8.31 -15.42
CA THR A 145 -29.54 8.38 -14.53
C THR A 145 -28.97 6.98 -14.36
N VAL A 146 -27.76 6.73 -14.87
CA VAL A 146 -27.05 5.47 -14.69
C VAL A 146 -26.06 5.61 -13.54
N VAL A 147 -26.20 4.78 -12.52
CA VAL A 147 -25.25 4.72 -11.41
C VAL A 147 -24.44 3.43 -11.52
N LEU A 148 -23.12 3.56 -11.53
CA LEU A 148 -22.17 2.46 -11.56
C LEU A 148 -21.55 2.35 -10.16
N ASP A 149 -22.03 1.42 -9.33
CA ASP A 149 -21.51 1.23 -7.97
C ASP A 149 -20.34 0.23 -7.96
N GLU A 150 -19.33 0.52 -7.14
CA GLU A 150 -18.02 -0.12 -7.19
C GLU A 150 -17.44 -0.17 -8.62
N CYS A 151 -17.48 0.98 -9.30
CA CYS A 151 -17.13 1.10 -10.72
C CYS A 151 -15.68 0.70 -11.05
N HIS A 152 -14.82 0.45 -10.05
CA HIS A 152 -13.49 -0.11 -10.27
C HIS A 152 -13.51 -1.55 -10.78
N HIS A 153 -14.53 -2.36 -10.45
CA HIS A 153 -14.71 -3.71 -11.02
C HIS A 153 -14.89 -3.65 -12.55
N LEU A 154 -15.32 -2.51 -13.08
CA LEU A 154 -15.50 -2.30 -14.51
C LEU A 154 -14.17 -2.22 -15.25
N LEU A 155 -13.15 -1.65 -14.62
CA LEU A 155 -11.85 -1.36 -15.26
C LEU A 155 -11.01 -2.63 -15.52
N GLU A 156 -11.40 -3.75 -14.92
CA GLU A 156 -10.74 -5.05 -15.08
C GLU A 156 -11.49 -5.97 -16.04
N THR A 157 -12.82 -6.06 -15.94
CA THR A 157 -13.58 -7.13 -16.62
C THR A 157 -14.59 -6.61 -17.64
N TRP A 158 -15.16 -5.42 -17.45
CA TRP A 158 -16.38 -4.98 -18.16
C TRP A 158 -16.28 -3.63 -18.87
N GLY A 159 -15.13 -2.96 -18.80
CA GLY A 159 -14.99 -1.55 -19.15
C GLY A 159 -15.21 -1.29 -20.63
N ALA A 160 -14.70 -2.17 -21.49
CA ALA A 160 -14.92 -2.10 -22.94
C ALA A 160 -16.41 -2.30 -23.29
N LEU A 161 -17.05 -3.31 -22.71
CA LEU A 161 -18.48 -3.59 -22.93
C LEU A 161 -19.35 -2.43 -22.46
N LEU A 162 -19.11 -1.89 -21.26
CA LEU A 162 -19.94 -0.78 -20.75
C LEU A 162 -19.78 0.50 -21.56
N ARG A 163 -18.60 0.78 -22.11
CA ARG A 163 -18.46 1.87 -23.08
C ARG A 163 -19.36 1.67 -24.28
N GLU A 164 -19.32 0.49 -24.90
CA GLU A 164 -20.18 0.19 -26.05
C GLU A 164 -21.69 0.27 -25.71
N VAL A 165 -22.06 0.00 -24.46
CA VAL A 165 -23.45 0.15 -23.99
C VAL A 165 -23.80 1.61 -23.71
N LEU A 166 -22.92 2.40 -23.08
CA LEU A 166 -23.21 3.74 -22.58
C LEU A 166 -22.95 4.86 -23.61
N ASP A 167 -21.99 4.72 -24.51
CA ASP A 167 -21.64 5.73 -25.51
C ASP A 167 -22.79 6.04 -26.49
N PRO A 168 -23.60 5.05 -26.94
CA PRO A 168 -24.74 5.31 -27.81
C PRO A 168 -25.98 5.87 -27.09
N LEU A 169 -25.99 5.94 -25.75
CA LEU A 169 -27.16 6.42 -25.03
C LEU A 169 -27.24 7.94 -25.08
N GLU A 170 -28.32 8.46 -25.65
CA GLU A 170 -28.62 9.89 -25.67
C GLU A 170 -29.33 10.31 -24.38
N ASP A 171 -29.06 11.53 -23.91
CA ASP A 171 -29.70 12.11 -22.72
C ASP A 171 -29.55 11.26 -21.44
N VAL A 172 -28.32 10.79 -21.16
CA VAL A 172 -27.98 10.00 -19.97
C VAL A 172 -26.98 10.72 -19.07
N LEU A 173 -27.27 10.72 -17.77
CA LEU A 173 -26.32 11.11 -16.72
C LEU A 173 -25.66 9.87 -16.14
N VAL A 174 -24.32 9.82 -16.11
CA VAL A 174 -23.58 8.68 -15.58
C VAL A 174 -22.84 9.08 -14.31
N LEU A 175 -23.07 8.35 -13.23
CA LEU A 175 -22.39 8.51 -11.95
C LEU A 175 -21.60 7.25 -11.61
N GLY A 176 -20.28 7.34 -11.58
CA GLY A 176 -19.40 6.30 -11.05
C GLY A 176 -19.16 6.50 -9.55
N LEU A 177 -19.45 5.48 -8.74
CA LEU A 177 -19.16 5.45 -7.30
C LEU A 177 -18.13 4.35 -7.01
N THR A 178 -17.08 4.66 -6.27
CA THR A 178 -16.06 3.68 -5.88
C THR A 178 -15.46 3.99 -4.51
N ALA A 179 -14.90 2.98 -3.85
CA ALA A 179 -14.02 3.16 -2.69
C ALA A 179 -12.53 3.17 -3.05
N THR A 180 -12.18 2.83 -4.29
CA THR A 180 -10.79 2.76 -4.74
C THR A 180 -10.36 4.14 -5.26
N PRO A 181 -9.31 4.75 -4.69
CA PRO A 181 -8.81 6.04 -5.15
C PRO A 181 -8.12 5.94 -6.53
N PRO A 182 -8.09 7.02 -7.33
CA PRO A 182 -7.50 7.04 -8.67
C PRO A 182 -6.01 6.70 -8.71
N GLY A 183 -5.26 7.14 -7.69
CA GLY A 183 -3.81 7.00 -7.63
C GLY A 183 -3.30 5.55 -7.54
N VAL A 184 -4.21 4.58 -7.46
CA VAL A 184 -3.89 3.15 -7.32
C VAL A 184 -4.27 2.35 -8.57
N LEU A 185 -4.81 3.03 -9.59
CA LEU A 185 -5.14 2.40 -10.86
C LEU A 185 -3.86 2.15 -11.67
N THR A 186 -3.79 0.99 -12.32
CA THR A 186 -2.78 0.75 -13.35
C THR A 186 -2.95 1.76 -14.48
N ARG A 187 -1.89 2.03 -15.25
CA ARG A 187 -1.95 2.96 -16.40
C ARG A 187 -3.14 2.69 -17.32
N ARG A 188 -3.36 1.42 -17.70
CA ARG A 188 -4.49 1.00 -18.54
C ARG A 188 -5.84 1.31 -17.89
N GLN A 189 -5.99 1.07 -16.59
CA GLN A 189 -7.22 1.36 -15.86
C GLN A 189 -7.47 2.87 -15.73
N ALA A 190 -6.42 3.66 -15.49
CA ALA A 190 -6.51 5.11 -15.43
C ALA A 190 -6.97 5.70 -16.77
N GLU A 191 -6.36 5.26 -17.88
CA GLU A 191 -6.77 5.64 -19.25
C GLU A 191 -8.26 5.28 -19.49
N GLN A 192 -8.70 4.08 -19.08
CA GLN A 192 -10.11 3.68 -19.20
C GLN A 192 -11.07 4.51 -18.35
N VAL A 193 -10.67 4.93 -17.14
CA VAL A 193 -11.49 5.80 -16.28
C VAL A 193 -11.61 7.19 -16.89
N GLU A 194 -10.49 7.75 -17.34
CA GLU A 194 -10.47 9.07 -17.97
C GLU A 194 -11.37 9.10 -19.21
N GLU A 195 -11.30 8.05 -20.03
CA GLU A 195 -12.19 7.93 -21.19
C GLU A 195 -13.67 7.71 -20.81
N LEU A 196 -13.96 6.93 -19.77
CA LEU A 196 -15.34 6.60 -19.39
C LEU A 196 -16.02 7.75 -18.62
N PHE A 197 -15.32 8.41 -17.71
CA PHE A 197 -15.88 9.38 -16.77
C PHE A 197 -15.28 10.80 -16.85
N GLY A 198 -14.09 10.96 -17.46
CA GLY A 198 -13.31 12.20 -17.39
C GLY A 198 -12.71 12.44 -16.00
N ASP A 199 -12.59 13.72 -15.63
CA ASP A 199 -12.01 14.13 -14.34
C ASP A 199 -12.85 13.71 -13.14
N LEU A 200 -12.16 13.22 -12.10
CA LEU A 200 -12.74 12.92 -10.79
C LEU A 200 -13.45 14.17 -10.23
N ALA A 201 -14.75 14.04 -9.95
CA ALA A 201 -15.55 15.14 -9.42
C ALA A 201 -15.25 15.39 -7.93
N TYR A 202 -15.04 14.32 -7.15
CA TYR A 202 -14.77 14.43 -5.72
C TYR A 202 -14.06 13.18 -5.18
N GLN A 203 -13.20 13.39 -4.20
CA GLN A 203 -12.54 12.33 -3.43
C GLN A 203 -12.52 12.68 -1.95
N ALA A 204 -12.79 11.69 -1.11
CA ALA A 204 -12.49 11.73 0.32
C ALA A 204 -11.56 10.57 0.70
N SER A 205 -10.63 10.81 1.62
CA SER A 205 -9.76 9.76 2.15
C SER A 205 -10.34 9.06 3.39
N ILE A 206 -9.83 7.87 3.71
CA ILE A 206 -10.16 7.17 4.96
C ILE A 206 -9.81 8.04 6.19
N PRO A 207 -8.61 8.66 6.26
CA PRO A 207 -8.29 9.57 7.36
C PRO A 207 -9.28 10.71 7.56
N ALA A 208 -9.74 11.33 6.47
CA ALA A 208 -10.74 12.38 6.53
C ALA A 208 -12.05 11.85 7.15
N ALA A 209 -12.52 10.67 6.71
CA ALA A 209 -13.71 10.04 7.26
C ALA A 209 -13.59 9.66 8.75
N VAL A 210 -12.40 9.29 9.22
CA VAL A 210 -12.15 9.08 10.65
C VAL A 210 -12.13 10.40 11.42
N ARG A 211 -11.48 11.45 10.88
CA ARG A 211 -11.39 12.77 11.51
C ARG A 211 -12.75 13.43 11.69
N GLU A 212 -13.68 13.21 10.78
CA GLU A 212 -15.07 13.67 10.88
C GLU A 212 -15.95 12.79 11.81
N GLY A 213 -15.44 11.63 12.25
CA GLY A 213 -16.21 10.68 13.07
C GLY A 213 -17.21 9.84 12.28
N ASP A 214 -17.12 9.82 10.95
CA ASP A 214 -17.94 8.99 10.07
C ASP A 214 -17.48 7.53 10.03
N LEU A 215 -16.20 7.30 10.32
CA LEU A 215 -15.57 6.01 10.55
C LEU A 215 -14.93 5.97 11.95
N ALA A 216 -14.89 4.78 12.54
CA ALA A 216 -14.21 4.54 13.79
C ALA A 216 -12.69 4.73 13.63
N PRO A 217 -12.02 5.37 14.61
CA PRO A 217 -10.56 5.33 14.74
C PRO A 217 -10.05 3.89 14.70
N PHE A 218 -8.85 3.68 14.19
CA PHE A 218 -8.31 2.31 14.07
C PHE A 218 -6.81 2.20 14.22
N ALA A 219 -6.35 0.98 14.53
CA ALA A 219 -4.95 0.61 14.50
C ALA A 219 -4.75 -0.59 13.57
N GLU A 220 -3.70 -0.52 12.75
CA GLU A 220 -3.21 -1.67 12.00
C GLU A 220 -2.05 -2.29 12.78
N LEU A 221 -2.10 -3.60 12.96
CA LEU A 221 -1.20 -4.38 13.79
C LEU A 221 -0.67 -5.58 13.00
N ALA A 222 0.54 -6.03 13.35
CA ALA A 222 1.16 -7.18 12.70
C ALA A 222 1.53 -8.26 13.72
N TRP A 223 1.45 -9.52 13.30
CA TRP A 223 2.01 -10.64 14.05
C TRP A 223 2.93 -11.43 13.13
N LEU A 224 4.22 -11.42 13.42
CA LEU A 224 5.23 -12.08 12.60
C LEU A 224 5.46 -13.49 13.13
N VAL A 225 5.51 -14.47 12.23
CA VAL A 225 5.74 -15.88 12.56
C VAL A 225 6.77 -16.50 11.63
N ARG A 226 7.43 -17.54 12.12
CA ARG A 226 8.20 -18.47 11.29
C ARG A 226 7.30 -19.63 10.83
N PRO A 227 7.65 -20.32 9.74
CA PRO A 227 6.97 -21.56 9.36
C PRO A 227 7.09 -22.62 10.46
N SER A 228 6.28 -23.67 10.38
CA SER A 228 6.45 -24.85 11.25
C SER A 228 7.77 -25.57 10.95
N ALA A 229 8.27 -26.37 11.88
CA ALA A 229 9.52 -27.13 11.67
C ALA A 229 9.46 -28.04 10.42
N GLU A 230 8.29 -28.59 10.08
CA GLU A 230 8.07 -29.38 8.87
C GLU A 230 8.12 -28.51 7.60
N GLU A 231 7.48 -27.33 7.65
CA GLU A 231 7.50 -26.35 6.56
C GLU A 231 8.91 -25.80 6.32
N GLU A 232 9.67 -25.49 7.39
CA GLU A 232 11.06 -25.04 7.32
C GLU A 232 11.97 -26.10 6.70
N ALA A 233 11.86 -27.37 7.12
CA ALA A 233 12.63 -28.46 6.54
C ALA A 233 12.35 -28.64 5.04
N TRP A 234 11.09 -28.51 4.63
CA TRP A 234 10.71 -28.55 3.22
C TRP A 234 11.28 -27.36 2.43
N LEU A 235 11.17 -26.14 2.96
CA LEU A 235 11.73 -24.92 2.36
C LEU A 235 13.26 -25.01 2.20
N ALA A 236 13.96 -25.49 3.23
CA ALA A 236 15.40 -25.71 3.15
C ALA A 236 15.76 -26.66 1.99
N SER A 237 14.99 -27.74 1.81
CA SER A 237 15.20 -28.70 0.71
C SER A 237 14.92 -28.12 -0.67
N SER A 238 13.99 -27.16 -0.81
CA SER A 238 13.70 -26.49 -2.08
C SER A 238 14.78 -25.47 -2.46
N ALA A 239 15.44 -24.87 -1.47
CA ALA A 239 16.46 -23.84 -1.69
C ALA A 239 17.81 -24.38 -2.20
N VAL A 240 18.19 -25.63 -1.85
CA VAL A 240 19.52 -26.20 -2.15
C VAL A 240 19.90 -26.06 -3.62
N ARG A 241 18.99 -26.48 -4.53
CA ARG A 241 19.24 -26.46 -5.98
C ARG A 241 19.40 -25.04 -6.54
N PHE A 242 18.71 -24.07 -5.94
CA PHE A 242 18.85 -22.68 -6.36
C PHE A 242 20.16 -22.09 -5.84
N ALA A 243 20.56 -22.38 -4.61
CA ALA A 243 21.86 -21.94 -4.07
C ALA A 243 23.05 -22.49 -4.90
N GLU A 244 22.97 -23.75 -5.32
CA GLU A 244 23.93 -24.34 -6.27
C GLU A 244 23.95 -23.56 -7.60
N LEU A 245 22.77 -23.32 -8.19
CA LEU A 245 22.64 -22.54 -9.43
C LEU A 245 23.16 -21.11 -9.29
N THR A 246 22.94 -20.42 -8.17
CA THR A 246 23.44 -19.04 -7.97
C THR A 246 24.96 -18.98 -8.07
N THR A 247 25.65 -20.00 -7.55
CA THR A 247 27.12 -20.11 -7.66
C THR A 247 27.54 -20.29 -9.13
N GLU A 248 26.81 -21.10 -9.89
CA GLU A 248 27.05 -21.30 -11.33
C GLU A 248 26.74 -20.03 -12.15
N LEU A 249 25.64 -19.32 -11.86
CA LEU A 249 25.24 -18.08 -12.53
C LEU A 249 26.31 -16.99 -12.44
N LEU A 250 27.06 -16.96 -11.34
CA LEU A 250 28.15 -16.02 -11.11
C LEU A 250 29.51 -16.52 -11.64
N SER A 251 29.57 -17.74 -12.17
CA SER A 251 30.83 -18.35 -12.61
C SER A 251 31.28 -17.83 -13.98
N PRO A 252 32.56 -17.41 -14.14
CA PRO A 252 33.12 -17.06 -15.44
C PRO A 252 33.14 -18.29 -16.36
N GLY A 253 32.29 -18.31 -17.38
CA GLY A 253 32.17 -19.41 -18.34
C GLY A 253 30.86 -20.20 -18.29
N TYR A 254 29.90 -19.80 -17.46
CA TYR A 254 28.56 -20.37 -17.48
C TYR A 254 27.75 -19.82 -18.67
N GLY A 255 27.64 -20.62 -19.72
CA GLY A 255 27.07 -20.21 -21.01
C GLY A 255 28.09 -19.52 -21.93
N SER A 256 27.64 -19.15 -23.14
CA SER A 256 28.45 -18.47 -24.15
C SER A 256 28.76 -17.02 -23.78
N VAL A 257 27.81 -16.33 -23.16
CA VAL A 257 27.97 -15.01 -22.55
C VAL A 257 27.48 -15.11 -21.11
N PRO A 258 28.40 -15.11 -20.12
CA PRO A 258 28.03 -15.18 -18.69
C PRO A 258 27.08 -14.06 -18.28
N LEU A 259 26.25 -14.31 -17.27
CA LEU A 259 25.20 -13.38 -16.80
C LEU A 259 25.76 -11.97 -16.48
N LEU A 260 26.85 -11.89 -15.71
CA LEU A 260 27.46 -10.60 -15.35
C LEU A 260 28.03 -9.89 -16.58
N THR A 261 28.65 -10.61 -17.52
CA THR A 261 29.13 -10.04 -18.79
C THR A 261 27.98 -9.53 -19.66
N TRP A 262 26.83 -10.21 -19.65
CA TRP A 262 25.63 -9.76 -20.35
C TRP A 262 25.14 -8.41 -19.81
N PHE A 263 25.03 -8.29 -18.48
CA PHE A 263 24.58 -7.04 -17.87
C PHE A 263 25.60 -5.92 -17.96
N ASP A 264 26.90 -6.19 -17.83
CA ASP A 264 27.95 -5.19 -18.05
C ASP A 264 27.83 -4.54 -19.44
N ARG A 265 27.66 -5.36 -20.49
CA ARG A 265 27.43 -4.86 -21.86
C ARG A 265 26.10 -4.15 -22.02
N ARG A 266 25.01 -4.76 -21.57
CA ARG A 266 23.66 -4.21 -21.72
C ARG A 266 23.55 -2.82 -21.08
N ILE A 267 24.15 -2.66 -19.90
CA ILE A 267 24.07 -1.42 -19.14
C ILE A 267 25.08 -0.38 -19.65
N GLY A 268 26.27 -0.81 -20.06
CA GLY A 268 27.28 0.08 -20.69
C GLY A 268 26.84 0.64 -22.05
N GLU A 269 25.99 -0.07 -22.78
CA GLU A 269 25.54 0.28 -24.13
C GLU A 269 24.06 0.71 -24.19
N LEU A 270 23.49 1.19 -23.07
CA LEU A 270 22.10 1.65 -23.05
C LEU A 270 21.83 2.73 -24.11
N PRO A 271 20.77 2.59 -24.94
CA PRO A 271 20.43 3.56 -25.97
C PRO A 271 19.83 4.86 -25.42
N VAL A 272 19.42 4.85 -24.14
CA VAL A 272 18.79 5.96 -23.43
C VAL A 272 19.53 6.22 -22.10
N PRO A 273 19.45 7.44 -21.54
CA PRO A 273 19.99 7.72 -20.21
C PRO A 273 19.40 6.80 -19.14
N TRP A 274 20.17 6.53 -18.07
CA TRP A 274 19.74 5.65 -16.98
C TRP A 274 18.37 6.03 -16.41
N THR A 275 18.09 7.33 -16.22
CA THR A 275 16.80 7.81 -15.72
C THR A 275 15.60 7.39 -16.57
N THR A 276 15.79 7.28 -17.88
CA THR A 276 14.75 6.82 -18.81
C THR A 276 14.60 5.30 -18.72
N PHE A 277 15.71 4.58 -18.69
CA PHE A 277 15.70 3.12 -18.50
C PHE A 277 15.05 2.72 -17.17
N GLU A 278 15.40 3.39 -16.07
CA GLU A 278 14.82 3.16 -14.75
C GLU A 278 13.32 3.42 -14.71
N ARG A 279 12.83 4.43 -15.45
CA ARG A 279 11.38 4.70 -15.56
C ARG A 279 10.66 3.64 -16.40
N ASP A 280 11.28 3.21 -17.50
CA ASP A 280 10.65 2.32 -18.48
C ASP A 280 10.73 0.84 -18.05
N GLU A 281 11.80 0.44 -17.35
CA GLU A 281 12.05 -0.90 -16.80
C GLU A 281 12.44 -0.90 -15.30
N PRO A 282 11.58 -0.40 -14.40
CA PRO A 282 11.94 -0.15 -13.00
C PRO A 282 12.36 -1.40 -12.21
N ALA A 283 11.71 -2.54 -12.47
CA ALA A 283 12.02 -3.80 -11.79
C ALA A 283 13.40 -4.35 -12.20
N LEU A 284 13.77 -4.23 -13.48
CA LEU A 284 15.08 -4.67 -13.95
C LEU A 284 16.18 -3.72 -13.47
N ALA A 285 15.92 -2.41 -13.52
CA ALA A 285 16.84 -1.41 -12.97
C ALA A 285 17.10 -1.64 -11.47
N THR A 286 16.07 -1.96 -10.69
CA THR A 286 16.20 -2.32 -9.27
C THR A 286 17.10 -3.55 -9.08
N ALA A 287 16.87 -4.62 -9.84
CA ALA A 287 17.66 -5.84 -9.76
C ALA A 287 19.14 -5.61 -10.13
N VAL A 288 19.40 -4.79 -11.16
CA VAL A 288 20.76 -4.38 -11.55
C VAL A 288 21.43 -3.56 -10.46
N LEU A 289 20.73 -2.60 -9.85
CA LEU A 289 21.29 -1.81 -8.75
C LEU A 289 21.54 -2.64 -7.49
N ARG A 290 20.82 -3.74 -7.28
CA ARG A 290 21.12 -4.73 -6.23
C ARG A 290 22.36 -5.58 -6.56
N LEU A 291 22.63 -5.88 -7.84
CA LEU A 291 23.92 -6.45 -8.25
C LEU A 291 25.08 -5.49 -7.96
N VAL A 292 24.89 -4.19 -8.20
CA VAL A 292 25.87 -3.14 -7.85
C VAL A 292 26.08 -3.08 -6.34
N HIS A 293 25.01 -3.14 -5.54
CA HIS A 293 25.12 -3.19 -4.09
C HIS A 293 25.89 -4.42 -3.59
N ALA A 294 25.71 -5.56 -4.27
CA ALA A 294 26.44 -6.80 -4.01
C ALA A 294 27.89 -6.81 -4.56
N ASP A 295 28.39 -5.68 -5.08
CA ASP A 295 29.74 -5.54 -5.66
C ASP A 295 29.98 -6.46 -6.88
N LEU A 296 28.91 -6.79 -7.62
CA LEU A 296 28.96 -7.66 -8.80
C LEU A 296 28.99 -6.89 -10.13
N LEU A 297 28.64 -5.61 -10.12
CA LEU A 297 28.63 -4.71 -11.26
C LEU A 297 29.04 -3.29 -10.83
N ASP A 298 29.62 -2.52 -11.75
CA ASP A 298 29.89 -1.10 -11.53
C ASP A 298 28.59 -0.26 -11.59
N LEU A 299 28.53 0.82 -10.79
CA LEU A 299 27.39 1.73 -10.80
C LEU A 299 27.27 2.41 -12.19
N PRO A 300 26.11 2.30 -12.87
CA PRO A 300 25.91 2.91 -14.17
C PRO A 300 25.97 4.44 -14.12
N ARG A 301 26.36 5.08 -15.23
CA ARG A 301 26.40 6.55 -15.32
C ARG A 301 25.00 7.14 -15.05
N ASP A 302 24.97 8.17 -14.21
CA ASP A 302 23.75 8.88 -13.78
C ASP A 302 22.77 8.02 -12.94
N ALA A 303 23.16 6.82 -12.52
CA ALA A 303 22.39 6.00 -11.58
C ALA A 303 22.64 6.38 -10.12
N VAL A 304 21.65 6.18 -9.26
CA VAL A 304 21.73 6.50 -7.82
C VAL A 304 21.31 5.29 -6.97
N LEU A 305 22.17 4.90 -6.04
CA LEU A 305 21.90 3.80 -5.11
C LEU A 305 21.04 4.26 -3.91
N ARG A 306 19.72 4.18 -4.08
CA ARG A 306 18.70 4.43 -3.03
C ARG A 306 18.56 3.27 -2.03
N GLU A 307 17.85 3.51 -0.93
CA GLU A 307 17.60 2.52 0.15
C GLU A 307 17.07 1.18 -0.40
N GLN A 308 16.11 1.24 -1.33
CA GLN A 308 15.47 0.06 -1.93
C GLN A 308 16.44 -0.92 -2.61
N HIS A 309 17.65 -0.46 -2.96
CA HIS A 309 18.69 -1.26 -3.62
C HIS A 309 19.70 -1.85 -2.63
N ARG A 310 19.70 -1.42 -1.36
CA ARG A 310 20.67 -1.83 -0.33
C ARG A 310 20.21 -3.09 0.41
N THR A 311 19.86 -4.10 -0.37
CA THR A 311 19.34 -5.37 0.11
C THR A 311 19.91 -6.49 -0.74
N ASP A 312 19.94 -7.71 -0.20
CA ASP A 312 20.29 -8.89 -1.00
C ASP A 312 19.32 -9.08 -2.18
N LEU A 313 19.78 -9.79 -3.21
CA LEU A 313 18.93 -10.14 -4.35
C LEU A 313 17.83 -11.10 -3.94
N THR A 314 16.60 -10.69 -4.22
CA THR A 314 15.39 -11.50 -4.00
C THR A 314 15.19 -12.53 -5.11
N ALA A 315 14.33 -13.52 -4.87
CA ALA A 315 13.90 -14.45 -5.92
C ALA A 315 13.29 -13.74 -7.15
N GLU A 316 12.59 -12.61 -6.96
CA GLU A 316 12.07 -11.80 -8.08
C GLU A 316 13.19 -11.12 -8.86
N ASP A 317 14.21 -10.58 -8.19
CA ASP A 317 15.37 -9.96 -8.86
C ASP A 317 16.07 -10.99 -9.75
N TRP A 318 16.35 -12.18 -9.21
CA TRP A 318 16.93 -13.28 -9.98
C TRP A 318 16.05 -13.66 -11.18
N ALA A 319 14.74 -13.74 -10.99
CA ALA A 319 13.83 -14.03 -12.10
C ALA A 319 13.89 -12.95 -13.20
N ARG A 320 14.00 -11.66 -12.84
CA ARG A 320 14.12 -10.56 -13.82
C ARG A 320 15.46 -10.59 -14.55
N LEU A 321 16.55 -10.80 -13.82
CA LEU A 321 17.89 -10.89 -14.41
C LEU A 321 17.99 -12.08 -15.38
N VAL A 322 17.46 -13.24 -14.98
CA VAL A 322 17.43 -14.45 -15.82
C VAL A 322 16.47 -14.29 -17.00
N ASP A 323 15.28 -13.71 -16.82
CA ASP A 323 14.33 -13.46 -17.93
C ASP A 323 14.99 -12.66 -19.04
N ASP A 324 15.68 -11.60 -18.64
CA ASP A 324 16.35 -10.70 -19.54
C ASP A 324 17.49 -11.38 -20.30
N TRP A 325 18.35 -12.09 -19.57
CA TRP A 325 19.45 -12.86 -20.16
C TRP A 325 18.97 -13.98 -21.08
N VAL A 326 17.89 -14.68 -20.71
CA VAL A 326 17.27 -15.72 -21.54
C VAL A 326 16.72 -15.12 -22.83
N ARG A 327 15.95 -14.03 -22.77
CA ARG A 327 15.33 -13.40 -23.96
C ARG A 327 16.34 -12.74 -24.87
N GLY A 328 17.35 -12.09 -24.29
CA GLY A 328 18.35 -11.30 -24.99
C GLY A 328 19.50 -12.12 -25.56
N CYS A 329 19.89 -13.20 -24.88
CA CYS A 329 21.07 -14.00 -25.22
C CYS A 329 20.71 -15.49 -25.44
N LEU A 330 20.37 -16.23 -24.39
CA LEU A 330 20.35 -17.70 -24.43
C LEU A 330 19.33 -18.30 -25.41
N ALA A 331 18.12 -17.75 -25.47
CA ALA A 331 17.04 -18.28 -26.33
C ALA A 331 17.29 -18.03 -27.83
N ARG A 332 18.24 -17.14 -28.16
CA ARG A 332 18.62 -16.78 -29.54
C ARG A 332 19.91 -17.48 -30.00
N SER A 333 20.51 -18.29 -29.13
CA SER A 333 21.77 -18.99 -29.37
C SER A 333 21.56 -20.46 -29.72
N ASP A 334 22.32 -20.95 -30.70
CA ASP A 334 22.36 -22.37 -31.08
C ASP A 334 23.49 -23.15 -30.38
N VAL A 335 24.28 -22.48 -29.52
CA VAL A 335 25.44 -23.05 -28.82
C VAL A 335 25.00 -24.09 -27.78
N ASP A 336 25.64 -25.27 -27.77
CA ASP A 336 25.30 -26.36 -26.83
C ASP A 336 25.44 -25.93 -25.36
N ALA A 337 26.43 -25.09 -25.04
CA ALA A 337 26.63 -24.55 -23.68
C ALA A 337 25.40 -23.76 -23.19
N ASP A 338 24.80 -22.92 -24.03
CA ASP A 338 23.60 -22.15 -23.67
C ASP A 338 22.37 -23.04 -23.51
N ARG A 339 22.31 -24.13 -24.29
CA ARG A 339 21.27 -25.15 -24.16
C ARG A 339 21.34 -25.86 -22.81
N SER A 340 22.56 -26.19 -22.33
CA SER A 340 22.80 -26.74 -20.99
C SER A 340 22.33 -25.78 -19.91
N VAL A 341 22.76 -24.51 -19.98
CA VAL A 341 22.34 -23.47 -19.02
C VAL A 341 20.81 -23.35 -18.95
N LEU A 342 20.13 -23.37 -20.11
CA LEU A 342 18.66 -23.33 -20.14
C LEU A 342 18.00 -24.55 -19.49
N GLU A 343 18.62 -25.73 -19.57
CA GLU A 343 18.12 -26.94 -18.91
C GLU A 343 18.32 -26.89 -17.40
N ASP A 344 19.46 -26.38 -16.94
CA ASP A 344 19.77 -26.20 -15.51
C ASP A 344 18.85 -25.15 -14.89
N LEU A 345 18.64 -24.01 -15.57
CA LEU A 345 17.65 -22.99 -15.21
C LEU A 345 16.23 -23.58 -15.11
N ARG A 346 15.80 -24.43 -16.06
CA ARG A 346 14.49 -25.09 -16.00
C ARG A 346 14.34 -26.04 -14.81
N ARG A 347 15.45 -26.59 -14.31
CA ARG A 347 15.47 -27.53 -13.17
C ARG A 347 15.47 -26.80 -11.82
N ALA A 348 16.18 -25.68 -11.70
CA ALA A 348 16.40 -24.98 -10.44
C ALA A 348 15.41 -23.84 -10.16
N MET A 349 15.00 -23.07 -11.19
CA MET A 349 14.06 -21.94 -11.00
C MET A 349 12.70 -22.33 -10.36
N PRO A 350 12.15 -23.54 -10.57
CA PRO A 350 10.94 -23.96 -9.85
C PRO A 350 11.08 -23.95 -8.32
N GLY A 351 12.29 -24.15 -7.78
CA GLY A 351 12.57 -24.12 -6.33
C GLY A 351 12.32 -22.76 -5.68
N ILE A 352 12.37 -21.68 -6.45
CA ILE A 352 12.06 -20.31 -6.00
C ILE A 352 10.75 -19.77 -6.61
N GLY A 353 9.95 -20.62 -7.24
CA GLY A 353 8.61 -20.28 -7.72
C GLY A 353 8.51 -19.79 -9.17
N PHE A 354 9.56 -19.96 -9.99
CA PHE A 354 9.57 -19.48 -11.37
C PHE A 354 9.72 -20.63 -12.38
N ARG A 355 9.23 -20.42 -13.61
CA ARG A 355 9.41 -21.36 -14.72
C ARG A 355 10.11 -20.68 -15.87
N VAL A 356 11.08 -21.38 -16.44
CA VAL A 356 11.84 -20.90 -17.60
C VAL A 356 11.29 -21.54 -18.86
N THR A 357 10.87 -20.70 -19.81
CA THR A 357 10.40 -21.13 -21.13
C THR A 357 11.29 -20.53 -22.23
N ARG A 358 11.12 -20.97 -23.48
CA ARG A 358 11.77 -20.31 -24.62
C ARG A 358 11.36 -18.84 -24.80
N ARG A 359 10.19 -18.46 -24.29
CA ARG A 359 9.67 -17.09 -24.36
C ARG A 359 10.12 -16.23 -23.18
N GLY A 360 10.94 -16.75 -22.26
CA GLY A 360 11.36 -16.07 -21.03
C GLY A 360 10.91 -16.79 -19.75
N VAL A 361 11.14 -16.14 -18.62
CA VAL A 361 10.74 -16.58 -17.29
C VAL A 361 9.33 -16.08 -17.00
N SER A 362 8.48 -16.97 -16.49
CA SER A 362 7.17 -16.62 -15.97
C SER A 362 7.04 -17.09 -14.53
N GLY A 363 6.23 -16.36 -13.75
CA GLY A 363 5.83 -16.82 -12.43
C GLY A 363 5.04 -18.12 -12.57
N ALA A 364 5.44 -19.15 -11.83
CA ALA A 364 4.56 -20.26 -11.52
C ALA A 364 3.93 -19.95 -10.15
N GLY A 365 2.69 -20.40 -9.90
CA GLY A 365 2.12 -20.27 -8.55
C GLY A 365 3.11 -20.86 -7.54
N SER A 366 3.75 -20.00 -6.75
CA SER A 366 4.97 -20.35 -6.02
C SER A 366 4.63 -21.34 -4.91
N PRO A 367 5.20 -22.55 -4.92
CA PRO A 367 5.06 -23.50 -3.82
C PRO A 367 5.43 -22.88 -2.46
N VAL A 368 6.49 -22.06 -2.46
CA VAL A 368 6.99 -21.32 -1.29
C VAL A 368 5.94 -20.32 -0.81
N ASP A 369 5.39 -19.49 -1.71
CA ASP A 369 4.36 -18.52 -1.34
C ASP A 369 3.11 -19.20 -0.76
N ARG A 370 2.75 -20.38 -1.29
CA ARG A 370 1.65 -21.17 -0.76
C ARG A 370 1.93 -21.65 0.66
N VAL A 371 3.11 -22.22 0.91
CA VAL A 371 3.51 -22.70 2.25
C VAL A 371 3.48 -21.54 3.26
N LEU A 372 4.06 -20.39 2.90
CA LEU A 372 4.10 -19.24 3.80
C LEU A 372 2.71 -18.64 4.04
N SER A 373 1.94 -18.40 2.97
CA SER A 373 0.60 -17.80 3.11
C SER A 373 -0.37 -18.68 3.91
N ARG A 374 -0.16 -20.00 3.92
CA ARG A 374 -1.00 -21.00 4.58
C ARG A 374 -0.37 -21.67 5.79
N SER A 375 0.76 -21.15 6.28
CA SER A 375 1.53 -21.79 7.34
C SER A 375 0.67 -22.07 8.58
N ALA A 376 0.86 -23.24 9.19
CA ALA A 376 0.24 -23.59 10.46
C ALA A 376 0.60 -22.59 11.59
N GLY A 377 1.76 -21.92 11.48
CA GLY A 377 2.15 -20.84 12.39
C GLY A 377 1.16 -19.69 12.38
N LYS A 378 0.57 -19.36 11.22
CA LYS A 378 -0.41 -18.28 11.09
C LYS A 378 -1.73 -18.61 11.79
N MET A 379 -2.16 -19.87 11.71
CA MET A 379 -3.40 -20.34 12.36
C MET A 379 -3.27 -20.27 13.89
N ARG A 380 -2.12 -20.66 14.43
CA ARG A 380 -1.81 -20.55 15.87
C ARG A 380 -1.72 -19.09 16.32
N ALA A 381 -1.07 -18.23 15.54
CA ALA A 381 -0.99 -16.80 15.84
C ALA A 381 -2.36 -16.12 15.83
N ALA A 382 -3.30 -16.54 14.97
CA ALA A 382 -4.67 -16.02 15.00
C ALA A 382 -5.36 -16.25 16.35
N ALA A 383 -5.16 -17.41 16.98
CA ALA A 383 -5.67 -17.69 18.33
C ALA A 383 -4.98 -16.82 19.41
N ALA A 384 -3.66 -16.62 19.31
CA ALA A 384 -2.91 -15.75 20.23
C ALA A 384 -3.35 -14.28 20.13
N VAL A 385 -3.53 -13.77 18.91
CA VAL A 385 -4.08 -12.45 18.62
C VAL A 385 -5.46 -12.28 19.24
N LEU A 386 -6.36 -13.25 19.02
CA LEU A 386 -7.71 -13.18 19.59
C LEU A 386 -7.72 -13.30 21.11
N GLN A 387 -6.74 -13.98 21.71
CA GLN A 387 -6.58 -14.00 23.15
C GLN A 387 -6.17 -12.64 23.70
N ALA A 388 -5.18 -11.99 23.08
CA ALA A 388 -4.80 -10.61 23.45
C ALA A 388 -5.98 -9.63 23.35
N GLU A 389 -6.79 -9.77 22.30
CA GLU A 389 -7.98 -8.94 22.08
C GLU A 389 -9.11 -9.24 23.07
N ARG A 390 -9.29 -10.51 23.45
CA ARG A 390 -10.21 -10.92 24.52
C ARG A 390 -9.78 -10.35 25.86
N ASP A 391 -8.49 -10.37 26.16
CA ASP A 391 -7.96 -9.83 27.42
C ASP A 391 -8.18 -8.30 27.51
N ALA A 392 -8.12 -7.60 26.37
CA ALA A 392 -8.38 -6.16 26.28
C ALA A 392 -9.87 -5.79 26.31
N LEU A 393 -10.75 -6.56 25.63
CA LEU A 393 -12.16 -6.18 25.41
C LEU A 393 -13.18 -6.95 26.26
N GLY A 394 -12.83 -8.13 26.78
CA GLY A 394 -13.75 -9.03 27.45
C GLY A 394 -15.00 -9.34 26.60
N GLU A 395 -16.18 -9.19 27.18
CA GLU A 395 -17.47 -9.46 26.53
C GLU A 395 -17.79 -8.53 25.34
N ARG A 396 -17.05 -7.42 25.18
CA ARG A 396 -17.21 -6.51 24.03
C ARG A 396 -16.54 -7.04 22.75
N LEU A 397 -15.73 -8.10 22.84
CA LEU A 397 -15.02 -8.64 21.69
C LEU A 397 -16.00 -9.10 20.61
N ARG A 398 -15.86 -8.53 19.42
CA ARG A 398 -16.56 -8.96 18.20
C ARG A 398 -15.53 -9.06 17.10
N ALA A 399 -14.93 -10.24 17.00
CA ALA A 399 -13.84 -10.48 16.09
C ALA A 399 -14.28 -11.21 14.81
N VAL A 400 -13.59 -10.91 13.71
CA VAL A 400 -13.74 -11.60 12.44
C VAL A 400 -12.38 -12.09 11.97
N VAL A 401 -12.28 -13.37 11.60
CA VAL A 401 -11.10 -13.94 10.96
C VAL A 401 -11.44 -14.22 9.50
N VAL A 402 -10.70 -13.58 8.57
CA VAL A 402 -10.91 -13.73 7.13
C VAL A 402 -9.83 -14.64 6.55
N CYS A 403 -10.26 -15.76 5.98
CA CYS A 403 -9.42 -16.74 5.30
C CYS A 403 -9.71 -16.76 3.79
N ASP A 404 -8.83 -17.38 2.99
CA ASP A 404 -9.08 -17.55 1.55
C ASP A 404 -9.99 -18.74 1.24
N HIS A 405 -9.90 -19.81 2.05
CA HIS A 405 -10.59 -21.07 1.77
C HIS A 405 -11.26 -21.64 3.03
N GLU A 406 -12.42 -22.27 2.84
CA GLU A 406 -13.07 -23.04 3.91
C GLU A 406 -12.24 -24.27 4.27
N ARG A 407 -11.79 -25.02 3.25
CA ARG A 407 -10.90 -26.18 3.36
C ARG A 407 -9.73 -26.00 2.41
N ALA A 408 -8.54 -26.40 2.85
CA ALA A 408 -7.41 -26.51 1.94
C ALA A 408 -7.66 -27.67 0.96
N SER A 409 -7.57 -27.43 -0.35
CA SER A 409 -7.67 -28.50 -1.34
C SER A 409 -6.30 -29.17 -1.53
N PRO A 410 -6.22 -30.51 -1.57
CA PRO A 410 -4.99 -31.20 -1.93
C PRO A 410 -4.59 -30.86 -3.37
N THR A 411 -3.29 -30.73 -3.61
CA THR A 411 -2.78 -30.23 -4.89
C THR A 411 -2.72 -31.33 -5.94
N SER A 412 -3.26 -31.10 -7.14
CA SER A 412 -3.24 -32.05 -8.25
C SER A 412 -1.93 -32.09 -9.05
N SER A 413 -0.99 -31.17 -8.83
CA SER A 413 0.26 -31.10 -9.59
C SER A 413 1.36 -31.99 -9.01
N LEU A 414 2.07 -32.72 -9.88
CA LEU A 414 3.17 -33.64 -9.52
C LEU A 414 4.33 -32.97 -8.74
N VAL A 415 4.51 -31.66 -8.86
CA VAL A 415 5.57 -30.88 -8.20
C VAL A 415 5.19 -30.49 -6.75
N LEU A 416 3.90 -30.48 -6.43
CA LEU A 416 3.37 -30.05 -5.12
C LEU A 416 2.84 -31.21 -4.27
N ARG A 417 3.02 -32.47 -4.72
CA ARG A 417 2.54 -33.66 -3.98
C ARG A 417 3.23 -33.85 -2.63
N ASP A 418 4.45 -33.34 -2.48
CA ASP A 418 5.26 -33.49 -1.27
C ASP A 418 5.37 -32.20 -0.42
N ALA A 419 4.60 -31.15 -0.76
CA ALA A 419 4.62 -29.90 0.00
C ALA A 419 3.66 -30.00 1.22
N PRO A 420 4.07 -29.57 2.43
CA PRO A 420 3.24 -29.64 3.65
C PRO A 420 2.06 -28.63 3.66
N ALA A 421 1.72 -28.05 2.51
CA ALA A 421 0.73 -26.98 2.35
C ALA A 421 -0.73 -27.47 2.32
N GLU A 422 -1.05 -28.50 3.11
CA GLU A 422 -2.44 -28.90 3.42
C GLU A 422 -3.10 -27.98 4.46
N HIS A 423 -2.33 -27.04 5.01
CA HIS A 423 -2.77 -26.09 6.02
C HIS A 423 -3.36 -24.80 5.40
N GLY A 424 -3.82 -23.87 6.25
CA GLY A 424 -4.29 -22.53 5.91
C GLY A 424 -5.80 -22.43 5.67
N SER A 425 -6.59 -23.30 6.28
CA SER A 425 -8.04 -23.32 6.10
C SER A 425 -8.80 -22.66 7.26
N ALA A 426 -10.02 -22.18 6.98
CA ALA A 426 -10.92 -21.69 8.02
C ALA A 426 -11.19 -22.75 9.10
N LEU A 427 -11.20 -24.05 8.76
CA LEU A 427 -11.39 -25.13 9.73
C LEU A 427 -10.22 -25.27 10.72
N GLU A 428 -8.99 -25.01 10.30
CA GLU A 428 -7.83 -25.07 11.20
C GLU A 428 -7.77 -23.88 12.14
N VAL A 429 -8.19 -22.70 11.66
CA VAL A 429 -8.42 -21.54 12.54
C VAL A 429 -9.48 -21.90 13.59
N MET A 430 -10.60 -22.51 13.17
CA MET A 430 -11.65 -22.95 14.11
C MET A 430 -11.09 -23.90 15.16
N ASP A 431 -10.24 -24.85 14.76
CA ASP A 431 -9.61 -25.79 15.68
C ASP A 431 -8.68 -25.12 16.69
N ALA A 432 -7.78 -24.24 16.21
CA ALA A 432 -6.89 -23.47 17.08
C ALA A 432 -7.68 -22.63 18.11
N LEU A 433 -8.81 -22.05 17.68
CA LEU A 433 -9.69 -21.26 18.54
C LEU A 433 -10.46 -22.11 19.55
N LEU A 434 -10.99 -23.27 19.16
CA LEU A 434 -11.64 -24.20 20.09
C LEU A 434 -10.66 -24.68 21.16
N GLY A 435 -9.41 -24.98 20.78
CA GLY A 435 -8.33 -25.32 21.72
C GLY A 435 -7.99 -24.18 22.69
N GLY A 436 -8.17 -22.92 22.27
CA GLY A 436 -8.02 -21.72 23.10
C GLY A 436 -9.26 -21.34 23.93
N GLY A 437 -10.30 -22.20 23.98
CA GLY A 437 -11.53 -21.92 24.73
C GLY A 437 -12.38 -20.80 24.13
N PHE A 438 -12.30 -20.58 22.81
CA PHE A 438 -13.24 -19.72 22.10
C PHE A 438 -14.51 -20.46 21.72
N GLU A 439 -15.57 -19.70 21.46
CA GLU A 439 -16.82 -20.20 20.90
C GLU A 439 -17.01 -19.65 19.46
N PRO A 440 -16.09 -19.98 18.53
CA PRO A 440 -16.13 -19.41 17.19
C PRO A 440 -17.26 -20.01 16.35
N VAL A 441 -17.69 -19.25 15.34
CA VAL A 441 -18.69 -19.68 14.36
C VAL A 441 -18.07 -19.58 12.97
N LEU A 442 -18.00 -20.71 12.27
CA LEU A 442 -17.69 -20.79 10.86
C LEU A 442 -18.89 -20.27 10.06
N LEU A 443 -18.67 -19.28 9.22
CA LEU A 443 -19.67 -18.69 8.33
C LEU A 443 -19.12 -18.60 6.91
N THR A 444 -19.59 -19.47 6.02
CA THR A 444 -19.22 -19.47 4.60
C THR A 444 -20.47 -19.45 3.71
N GLY A 445 -20.28 -19.30 2.40
CA GLY A 445 -21.36 -19.39 1.42
C GLY A 445 -22.03 -20.77 1.33
N ARG A 446 -21.48 -21.79 2.00
CA ARG A 446 -21.95 -23.19 1.96
C ARG A 446 -22.24 -23.78 3.34
N THR A 447 -21.56 -23.28 4.37
CA THR A 447 -21.51 -23.93 5.68
C THR A 447 -21.69 -22.89 6.79
N VAL A 448 -22.54 -23.20 7.77
CA VAL A 448 -22.56 -22.57 9.09
C VAL A 448 -22.26 -23.66 10.10
N ALA A 449 -21.15 -23.55 10.84
CA ALA A 449 -20.74 -24.58 11.80
C ALA A 449 -20.08 -23.97 13.05
N ALA A 450 -20.16 -24.67 14.17
CA ALA A 450 -19.52 -24.27 15.42
C ALA A 450 -19.22 -25.50 16.29
N GLY A 451 -18.55 -25.33 17.43
CA GLY A 451 -18.48 -26.39 18.45
C GLY A 451 -19.88 -26.80 18.93
N ASP A 452 -20.03 -28.03 19.42
CA ASP A 452 -21.33 -28.64 19.75
C ASP A 452 -22.25 -27.75 20.61
N ALA A 453 -21.73 -27.23 21.73
CA ALA A 453 -22.49 -26.36 22.63
C ALA A 453 -22.93 -25.05 21.94
N THR A 454 -22.02 -24.40 21.23
CA THR A 454 -22.28 -23.15 20.49
C THR A 454 -23.28 -23.39 19.36
N ALA A 455 -23.19 -24.51 18.64
CA ALA A 455 -24.09 -24.87 17.56
C ALA A 455 -25.54 -25.05 18.06
N ARG A 456 -25.73 -25.76 19.18
CA ARG A 456 -27.05 -25.92 19.81
C ARG A 456 -27.63 -24.58 20.27
N ARG A 457 -26.81 -23.75 20.93
CA ARG A 457 -27.21 -22.41 21.37
C ARG A 457 -27.60 -21.51 20.20
N LEU A 458 -26.87 -21.57 19.09
CA LEU A 458 -27.21 -20.82 17.88
C LEU A 458 -28.55 -21.26 17.29
N VAL A 459 -28.85 -22.57 17.26
CA VAL A 459 -30.18 -23.04 16.81
C VAL A 459 -31.29 -22.42 17.65
N GLU A 460 -31.15 -22.38 18.97
CA GLU A 460 -32.14 -21.77 19.88
C GLU A 460 -32.27 -20.25 19.69
N VAL A 461 -31.15 -19.54 19.50
CA VAL A 461 -31.14 -18.10 19.24
C VAL A 461 -31.79 -17.78 17.89
N LEU A 462 -31.39 -18.50 16.84
CA LEU A 462 -31.89 -18.30 15.48
C LEU A 462 -33.37 -18.65 15.37
N GLY A 463 -33.84 -19.70 16.07
CA GLY A 463 -35.25 -20.04 16.15
C GLY A 463 -36.09 -18.95 16.86
N ARG A 464 -35.51 -18.19 17.79
CA ARG A 464 -36.17 -17.01 18.38
C ARG A 464 -36.21 -15.82 17.42
N ILE A 465 -35.16 -15.61 16.63
CA ILE A 465 -35.07 -14.52 15.64
C ILE A 465 -35.96 -14.79 14.41
N ALA A 466 -36.01 -16.04 13.96
CA ALA A 466 -36.77 -16.50 12.80
C ALA A 466 -37.54 -17.79 13.15
N PRO A 467 -38.74 -17.69 13.76
CA PRO A 467 -39.52 -18.84 14.23
C PRO A 467 -40.00 -19.80 13.14
N ASP A 468 -40.01 -19.36 11.88
CA ASP A 468 -40.40 -20.17 10.73
C ASP A 468 -39.25 -21.06 10.21
N LEU A 469 -38.09 -21.04 10.86
CA LEU A 469 -36.87 -21.68 10.43
C LEU A 469 -36.59 -22.92 11.29
N GLU A 470 -36.77 -24.10 10.71
CA GLU A 470 -36.48 -25.38 11.37
C GLU A 470 -35.00 -25.75 11.19
N LEU A 471 -34.20 -25.51 12.22
CA LEU A 471 -32.77 -25.81 12.23
C LEU A 471 -32.43 -26.99 13.14
N ARG A 472 -31.43 -27.77 12.73
CA ARG A 472 -30.83 -28.85 13.52
C ARG A 472 -29.31 -28.87 13.35
N THR A 473 -28.62 -29.56 14.24
CA THR A 473 -27.16 -29.72 14.22
C THR A 473 -26.76 -31.11 13.73
N GLU A 474 -25.76 -31.21 12.87
CA GLU A 474 -25.13 -32.48 12.43
C GLU A 474 -23.60 -32.37 12.52
N PRO A 475 -22.85 -33.45 12.79
CA PRO A 475 -21.39 -33.43 12.70
C PRO A 475 -20.91 -32.96 11.33
N LEU A 476 -19.85 -32.15 11.28
CA LEU A 476 -19.26 -31.68 10.05
C LEU A 476 -18.27 -32.72 9.49
N GLU A 477 -18.49 -33.17 8.26
CA GLU A 477 -17.63 -34.16 7.58
C GLU A 477 -16.15 -33.73 7.55
N GLY A 478 -15.23 -34.60 8.00
CA GLY A 478 -13.80 -34.32 8.14
C GLY A 478 -13.41 -33.53 9.41
N ALA A 479 -14.37 -33.20 10.27
CA ALA A 479 -14.17 -32.57 11.58
C ALA A 479 -15.24 -33.04 12.59
N GLU A 480 -15.68 -34.30 12.46
CA GLU A 480 -16.87 -34.84 13.12
C GLU A 480 -16.79 -34.78 14.64
N ASP A 481 -15.59 -34.95 15.20
CA ASP A 481 -15.36 -34.97 16.65
C ASP A 481 -15.33 -33.57 17.28
N ARG A 482 -15.34 -32.50 16.48
CA ARG A 482 -15.08 -31.12 16.95
C ARG A 482 -16.12 -30.10 16.52
N LEU A 483 -16.67 -30.22 15.31
CA LEU A 483 -17.54 -29.22 14.70
C LEU A 483 -18.88 -29.81 14.29
N HIS A 484 -19.94 -29.04 14.53
CA HIS A 484 -21.30 -29.33 14.14
C HIS A 484 -21.82 -28.25 13.19
N ARG A 485 -22.34 -28.67 12.03
CA ARG A 485 -23.00 -27.82 11.03
C ARG A 485 -24.48 -27.64 11.37
N LEU A 486 -24.98 -26.43 11.15
CA LEU A 486 -26.41 -26.10 11.19
C LEU A 486 -27.06 -26.42 9.85
N VAL A 487 -28.09 -27.26 9.87
CA VAL A 487 -28.80 -27.76 8.69
C VAL A 487 -30.28 -27.44 8.80
N GLY A 488 -30.88 -27.03 7.69
CA GLY A 488 -32.30 -26.69 7.58
C GLY A 488 -32.65 -26.12 6.20
N PRO A 489 -33.91 -25.74 5.96
CA PRO A 489 -34.37 -25.19 4.68
C PRO A 489 -33.99 -23.70 4.55
N TRP A 490 -32.70 -23.43 4.45
CA TRP A 490 -32.14 -22.08 4.35
C TRP A 490 -30.92 -22.02 3.44
N THR A 491 -30.61 -20.82 2.94
CA THR A 491 -29.50 -20.54 2.02
C THR A 491 -28.62 -19.43 2.57
N SER A 492 -27.48 -19.16 1.94
CA SER A 492 -26.57 -18.08 2.32
C SER A 492 -27.21 -16.70 2.39
N ARG A 493 -28.19 -16.43 1.53
CA ARG A 493 -28.99 -15.20 1.59
C ARG A 493 -29.77 -15.04 2.89
N ARG A 494 -30.14 -16.16 3.52
CA ARG A 494 -30.94 -16.21 4.74
C ARG A 494 -30.06 -16.33 5.99
N TRP A 495 -29.06 -17.21 5.99
CA TRP A 495 -28.23 -17.40 7.19
C TRP A 495 -27.26 -16.26 7.45
N THR A 496 -26.72 -15.61 6.42
CA THR A 496 -25.75 -14.52 6.60
C THR A 496 -26.32 -13.38 7.45
N PRO A 497 -27.48 -12.77 7.13
CA PRO A 497 -28.03 -11.70 7.98
C PRO A 497 -28.44 -12.20 9.37
N LEU A 498 -28.96 -13.43 9.51
CA LEU A 498 -29.39 -13.97 10.80
C LEU A 498 -28.22 -14.26 11.74
N VAL A 499 -27.16 -14.92 11.25
CA VAL A 499 -25.94 -15.19 12.02
C VAL A 499 -25.21 -13.88 12.33
N THR A 500 -25.18 -12.93 11.38
CA THR A 500 -24.62 -11.59 11.62
C THR A 500 -25.37 -10.85 12.72
N ARG A 501 -26.70 -10.95 12.76
CA ARG A 501 -27.50 -10.40 13.86
C ARG A 501 -27.16 -11.06 15.20
N ALA A 502 -27.11 -12.39 15.24
CA ALA A 502 -26.74 -13.12 16.46
C ALA A 502 -25.34 -12.74 16.98
N PHE A 503 -24.38 -12.55 16.07
CA PHE A 503 -23.04 -12.04 16.37
C PHE A 503 -23.09 -10.62 16.95
N GLN A 504 -23.81 -9.71 16.32
CA GLN A 504 -23.97 -8.34 16.81
C GLN A 504 -24.66 -8.28 18.18
N ASP A 505 -25.65 -9.14 18.41
CA ASP A 505 -26.37 -9.25 19.69
C ASP A 505 -25.53 -9.94 20.79
N GLY A 506 -24.34 -10.48 20.46
CA GLY A 506 -23.41 -11.07 21.41
C GLY A 506 -23.64 -12.54 21.74
N HIS A 507 -24.28 -13.28 20.84
CA HIS A 507 -24.43 -14.73 20.98
C HIS A 507 -23.21 -15.53 20.49
N CYS A 508 -22.28 -14.86 19.80
CA CYS A 508 -20.94 -15.36 19.49
C CYS A 508 -19.93 -14.19 19.40
N ASP A 509 -18.69 -14.46 19.82
CA ASP A 509 -17.63 -13.44 19.88
C ASP A 509 -16.74 -13.42 18.64
N VAL A 510 -16.65 -14.55 17.92
CA VAL A 510 -15.74 -14.71 16.78
C VAL A 510 -16.48 -15.33 15.58
N LEU A 511 -16.42 -14.67 14.44
CA LEU A 511 -16.78 -15.24 13.15
C LEU A 511 -15.51 -15.61 12.37
N VAL A 512 -15.44 -16.84 11.88
CA VAL A 512 -14.39 -17.28 10.96
C VAL A 512 -15.06 -17.53 9.60
N GLY A 513 -14.54 -16.94 8.54
CA GLY A 513 -15.15 -17.10 7.23
C GLY A 513 -14.21 -16.78 6.08
N THR A 514 -14.74 -16.87 4.86
CA THR A 514 -13.95 -16.61 3.66
C THR A 514 -14.16 -15.19 3.15
N ARG A 515 -13.16 -14.66 2.44
CA ARG A 515 -13.22 -13.33 1.79
C ARG A 515 -14.48 -13.16 0.91
N ALA A 516 -14.91 -14.22 0.24
CA ALA A 516 -16.08 -14.17 -0.65
C ALA A 516 -17.39 -13.78 0.08
N LEU A 517 -17.49 -14.08 1.38
CA LEU A 517 -18.69 -13.76 2.17
C LEU A 517 -18.45 -12.59 3.13
N LEU A 518 -17.30 -12.57 3.82
CA LEU A 518 -17.01 -11.57 4.86
C LEU A 518 -16.13 -10.40 4.36
N GLY A 519 -15.60 -10.48 3.14
CA GLY A 519 -14.79 -9.43 2.53
C GLY A 519 -15.59 -8.39 1.74
N GLU A 520 -16.70 -8.78 1.11
CA GLU A 520 -17.49 -7.90 0.22
C GLU A 520 -18.99 -7.95 0.55
N GLY A 521 -19.67 -6.79 0.56
CA GLY A 521 -21.13 -6.72 0.74
C GLY A 521 -21.67 -7.09 2.13
N TRP A 522 -20.81 -7.35 3.13
CA TRP A 522 -21.19 -7.67 4.51
C TRP A 522 -21.19 -6.45 5.43
N ASP A 523 -22.10 -6.42 6.42
CA ASP A 523 -22.29 -5.30 7.33
C ASP A 523 -22.49 -5.74 8.79
N ALA A 524 -21.51 -5.43 9.64
CA ALA A 524 -21.59 -5.64 11.08
C ALA A 524 -20.86 -4.50 11.82
N PRO A 525 -21.55 -3.39 12.15
CA PRO A 525 -20.93 -2.23 12.79
C PRO A 525 -20.24 -2.51 14.13
N ARG A 526 -20.65 -3.56 14.84
CA ARG A 526 -20.05 -3.95 16.13
C ARG A 526 -18.70 -4.64 16.04
N VAL A 527 -18.19 -4.97 14.85
CA VAL A 527 -16.87 -5.63 14.70
C VAL A 527 -15.78 -4.76 15.31
N SER A 528 -15.13 -5.25 16.38
CA SER A 528 -14.06 -4.56 17.09
C SER A 528 -12.67 -4.88 16.55
N THR A 529 -12.55 -6.09 15.96
CA THR A 529 -11.26 -6.71 15.63
C THR A 529 -11.39 -7.51 14.33
N LEU A 530 -10.47 -7.31 13.39
CA LEU A 530 -10.35 -8.06 12.15
C LEU A 530 -8.99 -8.76 12.13
N VAL A 531 -8.95 -10.08 11.93
CA VAL A 531 -7.72 -10.83 11.67
C VAL A 531 -7.71 -11.23 10.20
N ASP A 532 -6.83 -10.62 9.42
CA ASP A 532 -6.70 -10.84 7.99
C ASP A 532 -5.61 -11.87 7.69
N LEU A 533 -6.05 -13.11 7.43
CA LEU A 533 -5.21 -14.21 6.97
C LEU A 533 -5.24 -14.38 5.45
N SER A 534 -5.93 -13.49 4.72
CA SER A 534 -6.14 -13.63 3.28
C SER A 534 -4.91 -13.26 2.45
N THR A 535 -4.81 -13.85 1.27
CA THR A 535 -3.76 -13.59 0.29
C THR A 535 -4.02 -12.34 -0.55
N ALA A 536 -5.22 -11.76 -0.49
CA ALA A 536 -5.63 -10.61 -1.27
C ALA A 536 -4.82 -9.35 -0.87
N SER A 537 -4.08 -8.77 -1.82
CA SER A 537 -3.24 -7.59 -1.60
C SER A 537 -3.54 -6.44 -2.57
N THR A 538 -4.62 -6.54 -3.37
CA THR A 538 -5.08 -5.41 -4.18
C THR A 538 -5.71 -4.36 -3.28
N THR A 539 -5.44 -3.08 -3.55
CA THR A 539 -5.89 -1.98 -2.69
C THR A 539 -7.41 -1.93 -2.55
N SER A 540 -8.16 -2.30 -3.58
CA SER A 540 -9.62 -2.46 -3.47
C SER A 540 -10.00 -3.54 -2.45
N ALA A 541 -9.46 -4.76 -2.57
CA ALA A 541 -9.79 -5.85 -1.66
C ALA A 541 -9.41 -5.53 -0.21
N VAL A 542 -8.26 -4.90 -0.01
CA VAL A 542 -7.79 -4.46 1.32
C VAL A 542 -8.71 -3.41 1.90
N THR A 543 -9.01 -2.36 1.13
CA THR A 543 -9.89 -1.26 1.56
C THR A 543 -11.29 -1.77 1.90
N GLN A 544 -11.85 -2.65 1.06
CA GLN A 544 -13.17 -3.23 1.29
C GLN A 544 -13.22 -4.11 2.55
N THR A 545 -12.22 -4.98 2.74
CA THR A 545 -12.16 -5.89 3.89
C THR A 545 -11.98 -5.12 5.20
N ARG A 546 -10.97 -4.23 5.26
CA ARG A 546 -10.66 -3.42 6.45
C ARG A 546 -11.77 -2.43 6.78
N GLY A 547 -12.34 -1.79 5.75
CA GLY A 547 -13.42 -0.81 5.90
C GLY A 547 -14.69 -1.35 6.57
N ARG A 548 -14.86 -2.68 6.67
CA ARG A 548 -15.99 -3.27 7.43
C ARG A 548 -15.83 -3.09 8.94
N ALA A 549 -14.61 -3.25 9.45
CA ALA A 549 -14.32 -3.05 10.87
C ALA A 549 -14.42 -1.57 11.26
N LEU A 550 -14.14 -0.65 10.32
CA LEU A 550 -14.13 0.80 10.56
C LEU A 550 -15.52 1.44 10.72
N ARG A 551 -16.61 0.68 10.62
CA ARG A 551 -17.96 1.24 10.84
C ARG A 551 -18.12 1.69 12.29
N THR A 552 -18.79 2.81 12.51
CA THR A 552 -19.11 3.29 13.86
C THR A 552 -20.19 2.41 14.50
N ASP A 553 -20.01 2.10 15.78
CA ASP A 553 -21.00 1.35 16.56
C ASP A 553 -21.87 2.33 17.36
N PRO A 554 -23.18 2.42 17.09
CA PRO A 554 -24.08 3.31 17.84
C PRO A 554 -24.13 3.02 19.35
N THR A 555 -23.78 1.80 19.75
CA THR A 555 -23.75 1.37 21.16
C THR A 555 -22.38 1.52 21.81
N TRP A 556 -21.35 1.85 21.03
CA TRP A 556 -20.01 2.15 21.50
C TRP A 556 -19.40 3.32 20.69
N PRO A 557 -19.77 4.57 21.02
CA PRO A 557 -19.30 5.76 20.29
C PRO A 557 -17.78 5.94 20.27
N ASP A 558 -17.09 5.47 21.31
CA ASP A 558 -15.64 5.52 21.43
C ASP A 558 -14.94 4.28 20.86
N LYS A 559 -15.65 3.49 20.05
CA LYS A 559 -15.08 2.31 19.38
C LYS A 559 -13.83 2.71 18.61
N VAL A 560 -12.77 1.97 18.87
CA VAL A 560 -11.61 1.85 18.00
C VAL A 560 -11.68 0.47 17.35
N ALA A 561 -11.30 0.36 16.08
CA ALA A 561 -11.15 -0.93 15.41
C ALA A 561 -9.68 -1.35 15.35
N THR A 562 -9.39 -2.65 15.46
CA THR A 562 -8.05 -3.19 15.21
C THR A 562 -8.08 -4.13 14.02
N THR A 563 -7.08 -4.02 13.15
CA THR A 563 -6.84 -4.98 12.08
C THR A 563 -5.49 -5.64 12.33
N TRP A 564 -5.47 -6.96 12.42
CA TRP A 564 -4.27 -7.77 12.57
C TRP A 564 -3.92 -8.45 11.25
N SER A 565 -2.70 -8.24 10.77
CA SER A 565 -2.13 -9.03 9.68
C SER A 565 -1.13 -10.03 10.25
N VAL A 566 -1.35 -11.32 10.02
CA VAL A 566 -0.40 -12.35 10.42
C VAL A 566 0.51 -12.66 9.23
N VAL A 567 1.82 -12.55 9.41
CA VAL A 567 2.81 -12.61 8.33
C VAL A 567 3.83 -13.70 8.62
N CYS A 568 3.95 -14.67 7.71
CA CYS A 568 4.95 -15.73 7.83
C CYS A 568 6.21 -15.38 7.04
N VAL A 569 7.38 -15.41 7.71
CA VAL A 569 8.68 -15.08 7.10
C VAL A 569 9.65 -16.25 7.30
N ALA A 570 10.28 -16.68 6.22
CA ALA A 570 11.33 -17.70 6.21
C ALA A 570 12.67 -17.07 5.79
N PRO A 571 13.45 -16.50 6.71
CA PRO A 571 14.62 -15.66 6.39
C PRO A 571 15.73 -16.44 5.66
N GLU A 572 15.83 -17.77 5.85
CA GLU A 572 16.83 -18.61 5.19
C GLU A 572 16.50 -18.96 3.74
N HIS A 573 15.32 -18.59 3.23
CA HIS A 573 14.88 -18.93 1.87
C HIS A 573 14.84 -17.68 0.97
N PRO A 574 15.40 -17.69 -0.26
CA PRO A 574 15.38 -16.52 -1.18
C PRO A 574 13.98 -16.02 -1.59
N GLY A 575 12.98 -16.89 -1.50
CA GLY A 575 11.56 -16.56 -1.68
C GLY A 575 10.76 -16.46 -0.37
N GLY A 576 11.46 -16.46 0.77
CA GLY A 576 10.91 -16.57 2.12
C GLY A 576 10.21 -15.33 2.66
N ASP A 577 10.31 -14.22 1.94
CA ASP A 577 9.72 -12.91 2.21
C ASP A 577 8.43 -12.66 1.42
N SER A 578 7.89 -13.66 0.70
CA SER A 578 6.73 -13.45 -0.19
C SER A 578 5.48 -12.95 0.56
N ASP A 579 5.23 -13.47 1.77
CA ASP A 579 4.13 -13.01 2.63
C ASP A 579 4.42 -11.62 3.22
N TRP A 580 5.68 -11.28 3.49
CA TRP A 580 6.08 -9.92 3.87
C TRP A 580 5.81 -8.92 2.75
N ARG A 581 6.22 -9.21 1.52
CA ARG A 581 5.91 -8.33 0.37
C ARG A 581 4.40 -8.17 0.17
N ARG A 582 3.63 -9.23 0.44
CA ARG A 582 2.16 -9.16 0.43
C ARG A 582 1.65 -8.21 1.50
N PHE A 583 2.16 -8.31 2.73
CA PHE A 583 1.86 -7.38 3.80
C PHE A 583 2.23 -5.93 3.41
N VAL A 584 3.42 -5.69 2.86
CA VAL A 584 3.83 -4.36 2.36
C VAL A 584 2.82 -3.81 1.34
N ARG A 585 2.43 -4.61 0.34
CA ARG A 585 1.42 -4.21 -0.65
C ARG A 585 0.05 -3.90 -0.03
N LYS A 586 -0.35 -4.59 1.05
CA LYS A 586 -1.59 -4.27 1.77
C LYS A 586 -1.54 -2.90 2.45
N HIS A 587 -0.35 -2.41 2.82
CA HIS A 587 -0.20 -1.11 3.47
C HIS A 587 0.19 0.01 2.50
N ASP A 588 0.57 -0.32 1.26
CA ASP A 588 0.89 0.66 0.23
C ASP A 588 -0.36 1.46 -0.18
N GLY A 589 -0.27 2.79 -0.11
CA GLY A 589 -1.41 3.70 -0.27
C GLY A 589 -2.49 3.62 0.82
N TYR A 590 -2.34 2.74 1.82
CA TYR A 590 -3.25 2.62 2.96
C TYR A 590 -2.73 3.47 4.13
N PHE A 591 -3.58 4.34 4.67
CA PHE A 591 -3.19 5.28 5.72
C PHE A 591 -3.57 4.74 7.10
N GLY A 592 -2.66 4.87 8.06
CA GLY A 592 -2.90 4.58 9.47
C GLY A 592 -2.19 5.61 10.35
N VAL A 593 -2.59 5.68 11.62
CA VAL A 593 -1.92 6.55 12.58
C VAL A 593 -0.70 5.85 13.19
N ASP A 594 0.45 6.51 13.19
CA ASP A 594 1.67 6.01 13.84
C ASP A 594 1.72 6.36 15.35
N ASP A 595 2.82 5.99 16.01
CA ASP A 595 2.98 6.22 17.45
C ASP A 595 3.05 7.71 17.85
N ASP A 596 3.36 8.58 16.89
CA ASP A 596 3.46 10.03 17.05
C ASP A 596 2.14 10.75 16.73
N GLY A 597 1.08 9.99 16.44
CA GLY A 597 -0.22 10.54 16.07
C GLY A 597 -0.28 11.10 14.65
N GLN A 598 0.68 10.72 13.80
CA GLN A 598 0.71 11.14 12.40
C GLN A 598 0.04 10.11 11.52
N VAL A 599 -0.70 10.57 10.52
CA VAL A 599 -1.33 9.70 9.55
C VAL A 599 -0.35 9.47 8.41
N VAL A 600 0.17 8.25 8.29
CA VAL A 600 1.18 7.88 7.27
C VAL A 600 0.76 6.62 6.51
N SER A 601 1.28 6.47 5.29
CA SER A 601 1.07 5.30 4.46
C SER A 601 2.24 4.32 4.49
N GLY A 602 2.00 3.06 4.13
CA GLY A 602 2.98 1.97 4.15
C GLY A 602 3.11 1.31 5.52
N VAL A 603 3.96 0.29 5.62
CA VAL A 603 4.16 -0.52 6.85
C VAL A 603 4.65 0.29 8.06
N ALA A 604 5.10 1.52 7.82
CA ALA A 604 5.58 2.45 8.82
C ALA A 604 4.54 2.92 9.85
N HIS A 605 3.24 2.94 9.51
CA HIS A 605 2.21 3.21 10.53
C HIS A 605 1.95 2.00 11.44
N VAL A 606 2.35 0.80 11.00
CA VAL A 606 2.25 -0.41 11.82
C VAL A 606 3.40 -0.45 12.81
N ASP A 607 4.64 -0.32 12.34
CA ASP A 607 5.81 -0.22 13.22
C ASP A 607 6.89 0.64 12.59
N ALA A 608 7.50 1.53 13.37
CA ALA A 608 8.56 2.41 12.87
C ALA A 608 9.83 1.66 12.43
N ARG A 609 10.03 0.43 12.91
CA ARG A 609 11.15 -0.46 12.55
C ARG A 609 10.93 -1.18 11.22
N PHE A 610 9.70 -1.20 10.69
CA PHE A 610 9.41 -1.93 9.46
C PHE A 610 9.90 -1.19 8.22
N SER A 611 10.55 -1.93 7.32
CA SER A 611 10.95 -1.47 6.00
C SER A 611 10.04 -2.08 4.92
N PRO A 612 9.63 -1.33 3.89
CA PRO A 612 8.91 -1.91 2.76
C PRO A 612 9.78 -2.86 1.93
N PHE A 613 11.11 -2.86 2.11
CA PHE A 613 12.05 -3.60 1.27
C PHE A 613 12.48 -4.95 1.86
N VAL A 614 12.58 -5.05 3.19
CA VAL A 614 13.07 -6.25 3.90
C VAL A 614 12.23 -6.49 5.16
N PRO A 615 11.86 -7.74 5.49
CA PRO A 615 11.27 -8.05 6.79
C PRO A 615 12.24 -7.74 7.94
N PRO A 616 11.73 -7.45 9.15
CA PRO A 616 12.59 -7.30 10.32
C PRO A 616 13.28 -8.62 10.66
N ASP A 617 14.38 -8.53 11.41
CA ASP A 617 15.10 -9.70 11.91
C ASP A 617 14.18 -10.59 12.76
N PRO A 618 14.23 -11.94 12.62
CA PRO A 618 13.46 -12.88 13.44
C PRO A 618 13.58 -12.65 14.95
N ASP A 619 14.73 -12.17 15.43
CA ASP A 619 14.95 -11.87 16.85
C ASP A 619 14.01 -10.75 17.36
N LEU A 620 13.43 -9.95 16.46
CA LEU A 620 12.46 -8.92 16.80
C LEU A 620 11.01 -9.42 16.84
N PHE A 621 10.70 -10.65 16.42
CA PHE A 621 9.30 -11.08 16.25
C PHE A 621 8.52 -11.09 17.57
N ASP A 622 9.13 -11.60 18.64
CA ASP A 622 8.50 -11.62 19.97
C ASP A 622 8.32 -10.21 20.54
N VAL A 623 9.29 -9.32 20.28
CA VAL A 623 9.21 -7.90 20.69
C VAL A 623 8.08 -7.19 19.94
N VAL A 624 7.98 -7.41 18.63
CA VAL A 624 6.89 -6.88 17.80
C VAL A 624 5.54 -7.39 18.30
N ALA A 625 5.41 -8.70 18.57
CA ALA A 625 4.16 -9.26 19.09
C ALA A 625 3.74 -8.61 20.42
N LEU A 626 4.70 -8.42 21.35
CA LEU A 626 4.46 -7.75 22.62
C LEU A 626 4.00 -6.29 22.42
N ASP A 627 4.72 -5.52 21.62
CA ASP A 627 4.40 -4.12 21.34
C ASP A 627 3.00 -3.98 20.70
N MET A 628 2.66 -4.86 19.76
CA MET A 628 1.35 -4.85 19.08
C MET A 628 0.21 -5.26 20.03
N THR A 629 0.44 -6.24 20.92
CA THR A 629 -0.53 -6.62 21.95
C THR A 629 -0.77 -5.49 22.94
N GLN A 630 0.29 -4.77 23.37
CA GLN A 630 0.14 -3.59 24.20
C GLN A 630 -0.71 -2.52 23.49
N ARG A 631 -0.40 -2.21 22.23
CA ARG A 631 -1.15 -1.21 21.45
C ARG A 631 -2.63 -1.60 21.26
N ALA A 632 -2.94 -2.89 21.13
CA ALA A 632 -4.32 -3.38 21.08
C ALA A 632 -5.11 -3.14 22.38
N GLY A 633 -4.42 -3.09 23.52
CA GLY A 633 -4.98 -2.69 24.82
C GLY A 633 -5.18 -1.17 24.96
N GLU A 634 -4.32 -0.37 24.36
CA GLU A 634 -4.30 1.11 24.45
C GLU A 634 -5.20 1.80 23.40
N ARG A 635 -6.44 1.33 23.24
CA ARG A 635 -7.39 1.86 22.23
C ARG A 635 -7.73 3.33 22.45
N ASP A 636 -7.77 3.79 23.69
CA ASP A 636 -7.97 5.20 24.04
C ASP A 636 -6.82 6.08 23.53
N VAL A 637 -5.58 5.61 23.61
CA VAL A 637 -4.40 6.27 23.05
C VAL A 637 -4.49 6.34 21.53
N VAL A 638 -4.84 5.23 20.86
CA VAL A 638 -5.06 5.20 19.40
C VAL A 638 -6.13 6.22 18.99
N ARG A 639 -7.25 6.28 19.72
CA ARG A 639 -8.32 7.25 19.48
C ARG A 639 -7.84 8.68 19.61
N ALA A 640 -7.09 8.99 20.67
CA ALA A 640 -6.54 10.33 20.90
C ALA A 640 -5.59 10.74 19.76
N ARG A 641 -4.75 9.82 19.29
CA ARG A 641 -3.82 10.02 18.16
C ARG A 641 -4.54 10.36 16.85
N TRP A 642 -5.73 9.79 16.62
CA TRP A 642 -6.56 10.15 15.46
C TRP A 642 -7.16 11.55 15.54
N ARG A 643 -7.20 12.21 16.71
CA ARG A 643 -7.61 13.61 16.88
C ARG A 643 -8.91 13.94 16.14
N VAL A 644 -9.91 13.10 16.37
CA VAL A 644 -11.26 13.20 15.78
C VAL A 644 -11.89 14.54 16.17
N GLY A 645 -12.45 15.25 15.19
CA GLY A 645 -13.06 16.56 15.35
C GLY A 645 -12.11 17.75 15.21
N GLU A 646 -10.79 17.54 15.10
CA GLU A 646 -9.84 18.62 14.82
C GLU A 646 -9.80 18.98 13.31
N PRO A 647 -9.49 20.24 12.95
CA PRO A 647 -9.31 20.64 11.55
C PRO A 647 -8.18 19.86 10.85
N TYR A 648 -8.36 19.58 9.56
CA TYR A 648 -7.40 18.85 8.71
C TYR A 648 -7.42 19.34 7.26
N ARG A 649 -6.47 18.87 6.43
CA ARG A 649 -6.43 19.08 4.98
C ARG A 649 -6.33 17.74 4.27
N ASP A 650 -7.36 17.35 3.51
CA ASP A 650 -7.40 16.04 2.84
C ASP A 650 -6.41 15.94 1.64
N GLU A 651 -5.12 16.00 1.94
CA GLU A 651 -4.01 16.06 0.99
C GLU A 651 -2.94 15.05 1.41
N VAL A 652 -2.42 14.30 0.43
CA VAL A 652 -1.28 13.40 0.62
C VAL A 652 -0.01 14.15 0.25
N ARG A 653 0.97 14.19 1.16
CA ARG A 653 2.24 14.86 1.00
C ARG A 653 3.39 13.89 1.21
N ARG A 654 4.40 13.96 0.35
CA ARG A 654 5.62 13.15 0.52
C ARG A 654 6.47 13.75 1.63
N ALA A 655 6.96 12.88 2.50
CA ALA A 655 7.82 13.18 3.63
C ALA A 655 9.05 12.28 3.59
N ILE A 656 10.16 12.73 4.17
CA ILE A 656 11.34 11.89 4.41
C ILE A 656 11.61 11.84 5.90
N ARG A 657 11.75 10.63 6.43
CA ARG A 657 12.14 10.37 7.82
C ARG A 657 13.62 10.03 7.85
N VAL A 658 14.39 10.62 8.76
CA VAL A 658 15.83 10.48 8.84
C VAL A 658 16.20 10.13 10.28
N ARG A 659 16.61 8.87 10.48
CA ARG A 659 16.95 8.31 11.78
C ARG A 659 18.47 8.34 11.97
N PRO A 660 18.99 8.94 13.05
CA PRO A 660 20.41 8.79 13.41
C PRO A 660 20.69 7.37 13.89
N ASP A 661 21.86 6.80 13.55
CA ASP A 661 22.20 5.41 13.89
C ASP A 661 22.39 5.14 15.39
N ASP A 662 22.61 6.18 16.20
CA ASP A 662 23.11 6.06 17.59
C ASP A 662 22.17 6.67 18.65
N VAL A 663 20.87 6.32 18.61
CA VAL A 663 19.91 6.81 19.63
C VAL A 663 19.21 5.65 20.33
N GLY A 664 19.56 5.48 21.62
CA GLY A 664 18.77 4.67 22.55
C GLY A 664 17.40 5.30 22.79
N ARG A 665 16.34 4.48 22.86
CA ARG A 665 14.96 4.90 23.16
C ARG A 665 14.95 5.83 24.38
N SER A 666 14.57 7.09 24.21
CA SER A 666 14.01 7.89 25.29
C SER A 666 12.49 7.81 25.21
N ASP A 667 11.88 6.98 26.05
CA ASP A 667 10.42 6.91 26.11
C ASP A 667 9.87 8.20 26.74
N GLY A 668 8.94 8.87 26.03
CA GLY A 668 8.03 9.85 26.62
C GLY A 668 8.16 11.33 26.24
N ALA A 669 8.97 11.71 25.24
CA ALA A 669 8.99 13.09 24.73
C ALA A 669 7.96 13.29 23.59
N GLU A 670 7.11 14.31 23.67
CA GLU A 670 6.19 14.64 22.57
C GLU A 670 6.95 15.10 21.32
N PRO A 671 6.47 14.75 20.10
CA PRO A 671 7.06 15.22 18.86
C PRO A 671 7.17 16.74 18.81
N ALA A 672 8.37 17.27 18.64
CA ALA A 672 8.63 18.70 18.60
C ALA A 672 8.75 19.18 17.15
N THR A 673 7.91 20.16 16.76
CA THR A 673 8.12 20.88 15.50
C THR A 673 9.26 21.89 15.70
N MET A 674 10.31 21.76 14.91
CA MET A 674 11.40 22.73 14.92
C MET A 674 10.98 23.98 14.16
N PRO A 675 11.03 25.18 14.78
CA PRO A 675 10.81 26.42 14.04
C PRO A 675 11.93 26.59 13.01
N ALA A 676 11.62 27.15 11.84
CA ALA A 676 12.64 27.54 10.88
C ALA A 676 13.59 28.55 11.55
N PRO A 677 14.86 28.21 11.80
CA PRO A 677 15.75 29.10 12.51
C PRO A 677 16.27 30.19 11.57
N GLU A 678 16.71 31.31 12.14
CA GLU A 678 17.53 32.25 11.40
C GLU A 678 18.86 31.56 11.02
N PRO A 679 19.31 31.64 9.76
CA PRO A 679 20.60 31.10 9.38
C PRO A 679 21.72 31.67 10.24
N PRO A 680 22.75 30.89 10.60
CA PRO A 680 23.81 31.34 11.49
C PRO A 680 24.44 32.62 10.96
N TRP A 681 24.57 33.66 11.78
CA TRP A 681 25.07 34.94 11.26
C TRP A 681 26.58 34.89 10.99
N ALA A 682 27.32 33.93 11.57
CA ALA A 682 28.73 33.66 11.28
C ALA A 682 28.95 32.15 11.02
N ARG A 683 29.72 31.82 9.99
CA ARG A 683 29.99 30.44 9.53
C ARG A 683 31.45 30.29 9.14
N ILE A 684 32.02 29.09 9.24
CA ILE A 684 33.40 28.81 8.83
C ILE A 684 33.44 28.40 7.35
N GLY A 685 34.39 28.95 6.59
CA GLY A 685 34.79 28.46 5.27
C GLY A 685 36.28 28.10 5.26
N GLU A 686 36.79 27.68 4.10
CA GLU A 686 38.20 27.30 3.91
C GLU A 686 39.19 28.40 4.36
N ASP A 687 38.87 29.66 4.01
CA ASP A 687 39.71 30.83 4.30
C ASP A 687 39.43 31.51 5.65
N GLY A 688 38.45 31.03 6.41
CA GLY A 688 38.10 31.54 7.73
C GLY A 688 36.62 31.86 7.93
N VAL A 689 36.30 32.61 8.99
CA VAL A 689 34.91 32.90 9.37
C VAL A 689 34.33 34.02 8.51
N VAL A 690 33.14 33.76 7.95
CA VAL A 690 32.36 34.72 7.16
C VAL A 690 31.07 35.05 7.90
N SER A 691 30.77 36.35 8.01
CA SER A 691 29.60 36.85 8.71
C SER A 691 28.64 37.63 7.81
N THR A 692 27.35 37.58 8.15
CA THR A 692 26.26 38.31 7.49
C THR A 692 25.60 39.26 8.48
N GLY A 693 25.38 40.52 8.09
CA GLY A 693 24.72 41.55 8.91
C GLY A 693 25.55 42.11 10.09
N ARG A 694 26.42 41.30 10.68
CA ARG A 694 27.37 41.68 11.75
C ARG A 694 28.82 41.48 11.30
N SER A 695 29.76 42.16 11.95
CA SER A 695 31.19 42.01 11.67
C SER A 695 31.83 41.00 12.62
N ALA A 696 32.31 39.87 12.08
CA ALA A 696 33.06 38.88 12.86
C ALA A 696 34.33 39.44 13.51
N ARG A 697 34.88 40.57 13.03
CA ARG A 697 36.03 41.23 13.66
C ARG A 697 35.66 42.11 14.85
N LEU A 698 34.42 42.61 14.91
CA LEU A 698 33.95 43.41 16.04
C LEU A 698 33.50 42.52 17.21
N GLU A 699 32.95 41.33 16.90
CA GLU A 699 32.47 40.36 17.90
C GLU A 699 33.13 38.97 17.68
N PRO A 700 34.47 38.83 17.79
CA PRO A 700 35.16 37.64 17.32
C PRO A 700 34.92 36.40 18.17
N TRP A 701 34.65 36.54 19.47
CA TRP A 701 34.28 35.41 20.33
C TRP A 701 32.85 34.93 20.07
N ASP A 702 31.92 35.82 19.80
CA ASP A 702 30.55 35.45 19.45
C ASP A 702 30.50 34.86 18.03
N ALA A 703 31.26 35.41 17.09
CA ALA A 703 31.43 34.82 15.76
C ALA A 703 32.05 33.41 15.81
N ALA A 704 33.02 33.18 16.71
CA ALA A 704 33.60 31.86 16.91
C ALA A 704 32.61 30.86 17.54
N ARG A 705 31.79 31.31 18.51
CA ARG A 705 30.73 30.48 19.11
C ARG A 705 29.65 30.16 18.09
N GLU A 706 29.23 31.14 17.31
CA GLU A 706 28.21 30.97 16.28
C GLU A 706 28.68 30.06 15.15
N ALA A 707 29.90 30.24 14.64
CA ALA A 707 30.46 29.39 13.58
C ALA A 707 30.70 27.95 14.03
N ALA A 708 30.87 27.72 15.34
CA ALA A 708 30.99 26.38 15.93
C ALA A 708 29.65 25.75 16.31
N ARG A 709 28.54 26.48 16.21
CA ARG A 709 27.21 25.92 16.41
C ARG A 709 26.89 24.99 15.25
N ASP A 710 26.58 23.73 15.55
CA ASP A 710 26.06 22.81 14.54
C ASP A 710 24.61 23.20 14.22
N PRO A 711 24.29 23.56 12.96
CA PRO A 711 22.91 23.80 12.54
C PRO A 711 22.03 22.56 12.63
N GLY A 712 22.63 21.38 12.83
CA GLY A 712 21.95 20.09 12.96
C GLY A 712 21.47 19.54 11.62
N LEU A 713 20.83 18.37 11.67
CA LEU A 713 20.38 17.65 10.49
C LEU A 713 19.39 18.46 9.64
N ALA A 714 18.49 19.21 10.28
CA ALA A 714 17.46 20.00 9.60
C ALA A 714 17.99 21.10 8.67
N ALA A 715 19.22 21.58 8.88
CA ALA A 715 19.82 22.55 7.97
C ALA A 715 20.04 22.01 6.55
N HIS A 716 20.25 20.69 6.40
CA HIS A 716 20.35 20.07 5.07
C HIS A 716 19.00 20.17 4.33
N ALA A 717 17.89 19.95 5.04
CA ALA A 717 16.55 20.14 4.50
C ALA A 717 16.30 21.60 4.10
N TRP A 718 16.68 22.58 4.94
CA TRP A 718 16.53 23.99 4.58
C TRP A 718 17.40 24.43 3.41
N VAL A 719 18.62 23.90 3.27
CA VAL A 719 19.48 24.13 2.11
C VAL A 719 18.81 23.66 0.82
N VAL A 720 18.27 22.44 0.81
CA VAL A 720 17.61 21.88 -0.37
C VAL A 720 16.40 22.73 -0.75
N ALA A 721 15.55 23.11 0.22
CA ALA A 721 14.39 23.94 -0.05
C ALA A 721 14.75 25.33 -0.60
N ASP A 722 15.74 26.02 0.00
CA ASP A 722 16.22 27.31 -0.49
C ASP A 722 16.83 27.19 -1.90
N ALA A 723 17.60 26.12 -2.16
CA ALA A 723 18.20 25.86 -3.45
C ALA A 723 17.15 25.62 -4.54
N MET A 724 16.07 24.90 -4.21
CA MET A 724 14.95 24.68 -5.13
C MET A 724 14.24 26.00 -5.49
N SER A 725 13.92 26.80 -4.48
CA SER A 725 13.24 28.09 -4.66
C SER A 725 14.08 29.03 -5.53
N GLN A 726 15.38 29.16 -5.25
CA GLN A 726 16.30 30.01 -6.01
C GLN A 726 16.66 29.42 -7.39
N GLY A 727 16.66 28.10 -7.53
CA GLY A 727 16.99 27.36 -8.75
C GLY A 727 15.82 27.20 -9.74
N GLY A 728 14.64 27.75 -9.41
CA GLY A 728 13.45 27.67 -10.27
C GLY A 728 12.81 26.28 -10.30
N LEU A 729 12.97 25.47 -9.25
CA LEU A 729 12.29 24.18 -9.07
C LEU A 729 10.97 24.32 -8.29
N GLY A 730 10.63 25.53 -7.83
CA GLY A 730 9.40 25.82 -7.09
C GLY A 730 9.59 25.76 -5.57
N GLY A 731 8.48 25.97 -4.85
CA GLY A 731 8.42 25.89 -3.40
C GLY A 731 8.80 27.19 -2.65
N PRO A 732 8.35 27.30 -1.39
CA PRO A 732 8.53 28.52 -0.57
C PRO A 732 9.93 28.71 0.01
N GLY A 733 10.88 27.80 -0.24
CA GLY A 733 12.19 27.80 0.42
C GLY A 733 12.15 27.23 1.83
N ALA A 734 13.19 27.51 2.63
CA ALA A 734 13.34 26.97 3.98
C ALA A 734 12.13 27.23 4.91
N VAL A 735 11.41 28.34 4.70
CA VAL A 735 10.24 28.72 5.51
C VAL A 735 9.05 27.77 5.35
N GLY A 736 8.96 27.03 4.26
CA GLY A 736 7.93 26.00 4.11
C GLY A 736 8.39 24.60 4.50
N VAL A 737 9.60 24.44 5.04
CA VAL A 737 10.05 23.13 5.54
C VAL A 737 9.46 22.91 6.93
N ARG A 738 8.61 21.91 7.06
CA ARG A 738 8.16 21.39 8.34
C ARG A 738 9.12 20.31 8.79
N ALA A 739 9.91 20.61 9.82
CA ALA A 739 10.82 19.68 10.46
C ALA A 739 10.22 19.24 11.80
N VAL A 740 9.90 17.96 11.96
CA VAL A 740 9.40 17.39 13.22
C VAL A 740 10.41 16.37 13.72
N VAL A 741 10.77 16.44 14.99
CA VAL A 741 11.61 15.42 15.65
C VAL A 741 10.72 14.65 16.60
N ASP A 742 10.67 13.33 16.43
CA ASP A 742 9.91 12.42 17.29
C ASP A 742 10.66 12.03 18.57
N ALA A 743 10.00 11.25 19.43
CA ALA A 743 10.53 10.79 20.71
C ALA A 743 11.83 9.95 20.58
N THR A 744 12.08 9.36 19.40
CA THR A 744 13.28 8.54 19.12
C THR A 744 14.45 9.37 18.62
N GLY A 745 14.31 10.70 18.52
CA GLY A 745 15.30 11.60 17.91
C GLY A 745 15.32 11.51 16.39
N THR A 746 14.34 10.86 15.78
CA THR A 746 14.23 10.72 14.33
C THR A 746 13.55 11.96 13.74
N TYR A 747 14.14 12.51 12.68
CA TYR A 747 13.64 13.71 12.01
C TYR A 747 12.65 13.34 10.91
N ARG A 748 11.62 14.15 10.71
CA ARG A 748 10.73 14.11 9.54
C ARG A 748 10.73 15.47 8.87
N PHE A 749 10.97 15.48 7.57
CA PHE A 749 10.95 16.68 6.74
C PHE A 749 9.85 16.61 5.69
N GLU A 750 9.06 17.67 5.63
CA GLU A 750 8.01 17.91 4.62
C GLU A 750 8.14 19.33 4.08
N LEU A 751 7.80 19.55 2.81
CA LEU A 751 7.75 20.88 2.22
C LEU A 751 6.29 21.28 1.96
N ASP A 752 5.89 22.47 2.44
CA ASP A 752 4.59 23.07 2.17
C ASP A 752 4.54 23.63 0.73
N ALA A 753 4.36 22.73 -0.24
CA ALA A 753 4.26 23.01 -1.67
C ALA A 753 3.30 22.01 -2.34
N ASP A 754 3.06 22.16 -3.65
CA ASP A 754 2.32 21.17 -4.43
C ASP A 754 3.04 19.80 -4.44
N ALA A 755 2.31 18.73 -4.76
CA ALA A 755 2.81 17.35 -4.67
C ALA A 755 4.08 17.09 -5.50
N ALA A 756 4.20 17.67 -6.70
CA ALA A 756 5.36 17.48 -7.57
C ALA A 756 6.61 18.17 -7.00
N THR A 757 6.43 19.39 -6.49
CA THR A 757 7.50 20.14 -5.81
C THR A 757 7.93 19.45 -4.51
N ALA A 758 6.98 19.01 -3.67
CA ALA A 758 7.28 18.30 -2.43
C ALA A 758 7.99 16.96 -2.68
N SER A 759 7.60 16.23 -3.73
CA SER A 759 8.31 15.00 -4.14
C SER A 759 9.75 15.28 -4.54
N THR A 760 9.95 16.29 -5.38
CA THR A 760 11.29 16.71 -5.81
C THR A 760 12.17 17.09 -4.62
N PHE A 761 11.62 17.80 -3.62
CA PHE A 761 12.32 18.14 -2.39
C PHE A 761 12.81 16.91 -1.63
N VAL A 762 11.94 15.91 -1.47
CA VAL A 762 12.27 14.66 -0.79
C VAL A 762 13.38 13.89 -1.53
N ASP A 763 13.29 13.76 -2.86
CA ASP A 763 14.30 13.08 -3.66
C ASP A 763 15.68 13.75 -3.56
N LEU A 764 15.71 15.09 -3.61
CA LEU A 764 16.97 15.86 -3.49
C LEU A 764 17.56 15.81 -2.08
N LEU A 765 16.72 15.74 -1.05
CA LEU A 765 17.18 15.60 0.34
C LEU A 765 17.73 14.20 0.59
N GLU A 766 17.09 13.15 0.07
CA GLU A 766 17.63 11.78 0.12
C GLU A 766 18.99 11.68 -0.56
N GLU A 767 19.12 12.25 -1.76
CA GLU A 767 20.40 12.25 -2.50
C GLU A 767 21.51 12.99 -1.76
N LEU A 768 21.17 14.11 -1.09
CA LEU A 768 22.13 14.88 -0.31
C LEU A 768 22.63 14.11 0.93
N LEU A 769 21.75 13.36 1.59
CA LEU A 769 22.05 12.59 2.81
C LEU A 769 22.62 11.19 2.51
N GLY A 770 22.49 10.72 1.27
CA GLY A 770 22.94 9.41 0.84
C GLY A 770 24.46 9.25 0.72
N PRO A 771 24.94 8.01 0.53
CA PRO A 771 26.35 7.70 0.39
C PRO A 771 26.93 8.25 -0.91
N LEU A 772 28.21 8.63 -0.84
CA LEU A 772 28.93 9.15 -1.99
C LEU A 772 29.42 8.00 -2.87
N VAL A 773 28.72 7.76 -3.99
CA VAL A 773 29.14 6.72 -4.96
C VAL A 773 29.71 7.36 -6.23
N ALA A 774 28.89 8.05 -7.03
CA ALA A 774 29.34 8.69 -8.28
C ALA A 774 28.66 10.05 -8.58
N PRO A 775 28.70 11.03 -7.65
CA PRO A 775 28.09 12.33 -7.91
C PRO A 775 28.85 13.10 -9.00
N ARG A 776 28.16 13.94 -9.78
CA ARG A 776 28.79 14.83 -10.77
C ARG A 776 29.57 15.97 -10.11
N TRP A 777 29.09 16.42 -8.95
CA TRP A 777 29.67 17.53 -8.19
C TRP A 777 29.64 17.20 -6.71
N LEU A 778 30.69 17.60 -6.01
CA LEU A 778 30.86 17.44 -4.57
C LEU A 778 30.90 18.83 -3.92
N VAL A 779 30.33 18.94 -2.72
CA VAL A 779 30.39 20.15 -1.89
C VAL A 779 31.01 19.81 -0.53
N ALA A 780 31.93 20.65 -0.06
CA ALA A 780 32.53 20.51 1.26
C ALA A 780 31.72 21.27 2.33
N ARG A 781 31.37 20.58 3.41
CA ARG A 781 31.01 21.20 4.68
C ARG A 781 32.26 21.36 5.53
N HIS A 782 32.51 22.56 6.03
CA HIS A 782 33.63 22.85 6.92
C HIS A 782 33.17 22.85 8.38
N GLN A 783 33.91 22.16 9.25
CA GLN A 783 33.64 22.14 10.69
C GLN A 783 34.56 23.13 11.40
N ALA A 784 33.96 24.01 12.23
CA ALA A 784 34.72 24.98 12.98
C ALA A 784 35.35 24.33 14.22
N PRO A 785 36.52 24.82 14.67
CA PRO A 785 37.09 24.40 15.95
C PRO A 785 36.15 24.78 17.10
N PRO A 786 36.17 24.03 18.23
CA PRO A 786 35.40 24.38 19.42
C PRO A 786 35.69 25.81 19.88
N PRO A 787 34.67 26.54 20.39
CA PRO A 787 34.85 27.90 20.84
C PRO A 787 35.66 27.93 22.15
N THR A 788 36.79 28.62 22.11
CA THR A 788 37.73 28.84 23.21
C THR A 788 38.15 30.31 23.21
N ALA A 789 38.80 30.76 24.28
CA ALA A 789 39.35 32.13 24.31
C ALA A 789 40.33 32.39 23.15
N GLY A 790 41.06 31.36 22.69
CA GLY A 790 42.00 31.45 21.57
C GLY A 790 41.36 31.46 20.18
N THR A 791 40.20 30.83 19.98
CA THR A 791 39.53 30.85 18.67
C THR A 791 38.96 32.23 18.32
N GLY A 792 38.53 33.02 19.31
CA GLY A 792 38.16 34.43 19.08
C GLY A 792 39.33 35.25 18.52
N TRP A 793 40.52 35.13 19.10
CA TRP A 793 41.72 35.79 18.55
C TRP A 793 42.05 35.35 17.13
N ARG A 794 41.87 34.07 16.80
CA ARG A 794 42.06 33.57 15.44
C ARG A 794 41.05 34.16 14.46
N VAL A 795 39.78 34.33 14.87
CA VAL A 795 38.77 35.01 14.05
C VAL A 795 39.14 36.47 13.81
N LEU A 796 39.51 37.21 14.87
CA LEU A 796 39.92 38.62 14.78
C LEU A 796 41.10 38.82 13.81
N LEU A 797 42.09 37.93 13.87
CA LEU A 797 43.30 37.97 13.05
C LEU A 797 43.13 37.34 11.66
N GLY A 798 41.95 36.83 11.30
CA GLY A 798 41.70 36.15 10.02
C GLY A 798 42.47 34.81 9.87
N ARG A 799 42.84 34.18 11.00
CA ARG A 799 43.61 32.92 11.08
C ARG A 799 42.76 31.72 11.50
N ALA A 800 41.44 31.89 11.62
CA ALA A 800 40.54 30.77 11.86
C ALA A 800 40.56 29.84 10.64
N ARG A 801 40.71 28.54 10.88
CA ARG A 801 40.70 27.49 9.85
C ARG A 801 39.81 26.34 10.32
N PRO A 802 39.14 25.63 9.40
CA PRO A 802 38.32 24.48 9.76
C PRO A 802 39.19 23.33 10.28
N VAL A 803 38.63 22.53 11.18
CA VAL A 803 39.31 21.37 11.78
C VAL A 803 39.05 20.07 11.03
N ALA A 804 37.92 20.01 10.32
CA ALA A 804 37.54 18.88 9.49
C ALA A 804 36.70 19.37 8.31
N ARG A 805 36.61 18.50 7.30
CA ARG A 805 35.71 18.66 6.16
C ARG A 805 34.94 17.37 5.95
N THR A 806 33.66 17.50 5.64
CA THR A 806 32.79 16.39 5.24
C THR A 806 32.30 16.68 3.84
N TRP A 807 32.40 15.70 2.95
CA TRP A 807 31.94 15.84 1.57
C TRP A 807 30.49 15.40 1.44
N TYR A 808 29.74 16.10 0.60
CA TYR A 808 28.36 15.77 0.24
C TYR A 808 28.22 15.79 -1.28
N ALA A 809 27.29 14.98 -1.80
CA ALA A 809 26.90 15.05 -3.20
C ALA A 809 26.07 16.31 -3.43
N VAL A 810 26.33 17.04 -4.51
CA VAL A 810 25.36 18.04 -4.98
C VAL A 810 24.25 17.27 -5.70
N PRO A 811 22.98 17.38 -5.27
CA PRO A 811 21.89 16.62 -5.87
C PRO A 811 21.78 16.83 -7.38
N THR A 812 21.46 15.77 -8.13
CA THR A 812 21.59 15.67 -9.58
C THR A 812 20.79 16.75 -10.30
N GLU A 813 19.54 17.00 -9.89
CA GLU A 813 18.70 18.03 -10.54
C GLU A 813 19.19 19.46 -10.25
N LEU A 814 19.83 19.68 -9.10
CA LEU A 814 20.48 20.94 -8.74
C LEU A 814 21.84 21.10 -9.44
N ALA A 815 22.52 19.99 -9.74
CA ALA A 815 23.76 19.92 -10.51
C ALA A 815 23.56 20.02 -12.03
N ARG A 816 22.31 19.96 -12.51
CA ARG A 816 21.96 19.85 -13.94
C ARG A 816 22.48 21.01 -14.79
N ASN A 817 22.48 22.22 -14.26
CA ASN A 817 22.98 23.40 -14.95
C ASN A 817 23.66 24.38 -13.99
N VAL A 818 24.41 25.35 -14.56
CA VAL A 818 25.20 26.31 -13.79
C VAL A 818 24.33 27.21 -12.90
N ALA A 819 23.12 27.59 -13.34
CA ALA A 819 22.25 28.45 -12.57
C ALA A 819 21.75 27.76 -11.30
N ARG A 820 21.28 26.51 -11.41
CA ARG A 820 20.83 25.70 -10.26
C ARG A 820 21.97 25.32 -9.34
N ARG A 821 23.15 25.00 -9.88
CA ARG A 821 24.33 24.73 -9.05
C ARG A 821 24.72 25.96 -8.23
N ARG A 822 24.69 27.15 -8.84
CA ARG A 822 24.93 28.41 -8.11
C ARG A 822 23.86 28.71 -7.06
N ALA A 823 22.59 28.36 -7.32
CA ALA A 823 21.53 28.48 -6.33
C ALA A 823 21.78 27.55 -5.13
N PHE A 824 22.21 26.31 -5.37
CA PHE A 824 22.62 25.40 -4.32
C PHE A 824 23.86 25.89 -3.56
N GLU A 825 24.90 26.37 -4.26
CA GLU A 825 26.08 26.99 -3.65
C GLU A 825 25.70 28.17 -2.73
N HIS A 826 24.77 29.02 -3.15
CA HIS A 826 24.26 30.14 -2.34
C HIS A 826 23.49 29.67 -1.12
N ALA A 827 22.58 28.71 -1.29
CA ALA A 827 21.83 28.13 -0.19
C ALA A 827 22.76 27.44 0.82
N TRP A 828 23.73 26.66 0.35
CA TRP A 828 24.75 26.04 1.18
C TRP A 828 25.55 27.08 1.96
N ALA A 829 26.02 28.14 1.28
CA ALA A 829 26.78 29.22 1.91
C ALA A 829 25.99 29.95 3.00
N ARG A 830 24.68 30.12 2.80
CA ARG A 830 23.77 30.72 3.77
C ARG A 830 23.70 29.92 5.07
N TRP A 831 23.64 28.59 4.99
CA TRP A 831 23.42 27.72 6.13
C TRP A 831 24.71 27.19 6.77
N PHE A 832 25.67 26.73 5.98
CA PHE A 832 26.89 26.08 6.45
C PHE A 832 28.16 26.92 6.28
N GLY A 833 28.12 27.97 5.48
CA GLY A 833 29.28 28.82 5.17
C GLY A 833 29.86 28.55 3.78
N PRO A 834 30.80 29.40 3.32
CA PRO A 834 31.36 29.31 1.98
C PRO A 834 31.83 27.89 1.67
N ALA A 835 31.36 27.36 0.54
CA ALA A 835 31.54 25.96 0.18
C ALA A 835 32.60 25.81 -0.90
N THR A 836 33.44 24.78 -0.77
CA THR A 836 34.30 24.33 -1.85
C THR A 836 33.52 23.33 -2.70
N VAL A 837 33.11 23.75 -3.90
CA VAL A 837 32.41 22.90 -4.87
C VAL A 837 33.37 22.45 -5.97
N VAL A 838 33.48 21.14 -6.16
CA VAL A 838 34.41 20.53 -7.13
C VAL A 838 33.66 19.56 -8.04
N ALA A 839 34.05 19.52 -9.31
CA ALA A 839 33.58 18.48 -10.22
C ALA A 839 34.25 17.15 -9.87
N SER A 840 33.52 16.05 -9.89
CA SER A 840 34.09 14.73 -9.57
C SER A 840 35.18 14.28 -10.55
N THR A 841 35.18 14.82 -11.77
CA THR A 841 36.20 14.58 -12.80
C THR A 841 37.45 15.45 -12.67
N SER A 842 37.50 16.35 -11.68
CA SER A 842 38.69 17.14 -11.40
C SER A 842 39.63 16.38 -10.46
N ALA A 843 40.94 16.61 -10.53
CA ALA A 843 41.90 15.96 -9.62
C ALA A 843 41.56 16.16 -8.13
N ALA A 844 40.99 17.31 -7.76
CA ALA A 844 40.53 17.58 -6.40
C ALA A 844 39.23 16.80 -6.06
N GLY A 845 38.33 16.63 -7.02
CA GLY A 845 37.11 15.85 -6.89
C GLY A 845 37.36 14.34 -6.83
N GLU A 846 38.28 13.81 -7.63
CA GLU A 846 38.70 12.41 -7.57
C GLU A 846 39.28 12.09 -6.20
N ALA A 847 40.20 12.93 -5.70
CA ALA A 847 40.77 12.74 -4.35
C ALA A 847 39.70 12.83 -3.24
N ALA A 848 38.72 13.73 -3.39
CA ALA A 848 37.60 13.83 -2.46
C ALA A 848 36.72 12.56 -2.49
N LEU A 849 36.39 12.07 -3.69
CA LEU A 849 35.59 10.87 -3.87
C LEU A 849 36.32 9.65 -3.31
N THR A 850 37.60 9.44 -3.63
CA THR A 850 38.40 8.34 -3.06
C THR A 850 38.41 8.35 -1.53
N SER A 851 38.42 9.53 -0.91
CA SER A 851 38.43 9.64 0.56
C SER A 851 37.09 9.36 1.23
N ALA A 852 35.98 9.43 0.48
CA ALA A 852 34.63 9.37 1.02
C ALA A 852 33.72 8.37 0.28
N TYR A 853 34.27 7.57 -0.64
CA TYR A 853 33.52 6.63 -1.47
C TYR A 853 32.80 5.60 -0.60
N GLY A 854 31.52 5.38 -0.88
CA GLY A 854 30.66 4.44 -0.14
C GLY A 854 30.32 4.87 1.28
N THR A 855 30.90 5.96 1.79
CA THR A 855 30.57 6.52 3.11
C THR A 855 29.35 7.42 3.01
N THR A 856 28.47 7.35 4.02
CA THR A 856 27.40 8.34 4.20
C THR A 856 28.00 9.59 4.85
N PRO A 857 27.68 10.81 4.38
CA PRO A 857 28.17 12.05 5.00
C PRO A 857 27.75 12.21 6.47
N LEU A 858 26.67 11.52 6.85
CA LEU A 858 26.10 11.44 8.19
C LEU A 858 25.74 9.98 8.48
N ASP A 859 25.87 9.54 9.74
CA ASP A 859 25.44 8.21 10.20
C ASP A 859 23.91 8.21 10.41
N VAL A 860 23.18 8.20 9.29
CA VAL A 860 21.72 8.29 9.25
C VAL A 860 21.11 7.31 8.26
N VAL A 861 19.93 6.79 8.60
CA VAL A 861 19.05 6.02 7.72
C VAL A 861 17.88 6.89 7.28
N THR A 862 17.72 7.06 5.97
CA THR A 862 16.59 7.75 5.36
C THR A 862 15.48 6.76 5.00
N LEU A 863 14.24 7.10 5.33
CA LEU A 863 13.03 6.35 5.01
C LEU A 863 12.03 7.27 4.30
N LEU A 864 11.68 6.95 3.06
CA LEU A 864 10.66 7.68 2.29
C LEU A 864 9.26 7.34 2.79
N ARG A 865 8.41 8.35 3.00
CA ARG A 865 7.04 8.15 3.47
C ARG A 865 6.04 9.04 2.75
N SER A 866 4.80 8.58 2.65
CA SER A 866 3.66 9.44 2.33
C SER A 866 2.91 9.74 3.63
N SER A 867 2.66 11.02 3.87
CA SER A 867 1.94 11.55 5.03
C SER A 867 0.64 12.20 4.60
N TRP A 868 -0.34 12.22 5.49
CA TRP A 868 -1.63 12.89 5.29
C TRP A 868 -1.76 14.05 6.29
N SER A 869 -2.25 15.21 5.84
CA SER A 869 -2.12 16.48 6.57
C SER A 869 -3.34 17.02 7.31
#